data_AF-A0AB73BSW4-F1
#
_entry.id   AF-A0AB73BSW4-F1
#
_cell.length_a   1.000
_cell.length_b   1.000
_cell.length_c   1.000
_cell.angle_alpha   90.00
_cell.angle_beta   90.00
_cell.angle_gamma   90.00
#
_symmetry.space_group_name_H-M   'P 1'
#
loop_
_entity.id
_entity.type
_entity.pdbx_description
1 polymer ?
#
loop_
_entity_poly.entity_id
_entity_poly.type
_entity_poly.pdbx_seq_one_letter_code
_entity_poly.pdbx_strand_id
1 'polypeptide(L)'
;MNRKFRVTSLTAAALASLFLAGANLSNEVKADVNPESTKAQAHSAVDNAKTNVDSAQKEVDNAQADVDAAEGALGQAQSNAQGPNAAYAEQSGKTNAAKKDAADKANKLADAKKNEQAAEDLVKEATPSNIQSAKDAVKNQHDNVIPAADNAKRDADNAVANKKQDVATKETAVKNAQDIVDSKQNAKDQADHNVQVAEDALKETGIPAAQNAVGTYQKNVDNLNEDISHNTEVLNHNKQVLSQNKDGLKQSKQDLKNVQDEIQSVQNRLNTDNTTLKAKQDALTAAQNLAQSAAGFFKSLAEDTSLTDEQRKDAKTAYGIVMNDGKFQNIRLTWYDPAKQLGKEGDATSLSNIKAALNDLDDLVAVRQQYNLRVPKVSLTAVAVAMMSSDYLLNHDFDHPINHPENGHFFSDEEDIADGGSQVPLYMGEKQWIDDQIANHPEYAQYSYDNGHLTYDQWKANNEFWENHGLIMYGGGDYVIGHYTSMTNPYQDGVGMADANEYSSTDILADLNYKQVVDHVVNNPDGSETTYYNLIPTGVKNDPNKGFTIDEYKNLVNKYVANPNAANFVATAQAAKDTAQSAVDSDQSELDAKNNSKDSIQKSIDNFNKAIDATQKAIQKTQDQLTSDNTELGKQQANLTQTQTDLAALTASNAVKAANLNRAKAAQIQAETELANAKTALKNAQDNLDNAKSELANLEKTAQEKADAAKKAQDDLTKLQKRVSDLQNAPQILTNAKAATAKAQADYTAAKKAADDAEKARQKLASAKSSADAQVASAQSAYEAAKATLDTAKDKLAKAQAELARVEAAEKRASSFTNNSSESANTKTMVLNHNARIYNSEGKQAKKPSLKKGETIKAWNHGKLVTIKGHKYYQIGKDEFFRADNVSKVKKAVKKSTKKATTKTVRLSHNAFVYTKSGKAIRKGLHFKFVKRGKSIKALHNGKVVMIKGHEYYQIGKNEFVKVANGDVKTKAVNVRAEVKGSKKVRAYDRSGKLNNHYLKAHHVYTFNEKKTINGKTYYKVKWTNNWVPANVLKFRK
;
A
#
# COMPACT_ATOMS: atom_id res chain seq x y z
N MET A 1 9.36 90.07 -48.35
CA MET A 1 8.47 90.86 -49.24
C MET A 1 8.76 90.49 -50.70
N ASN A 2 7.84 90.77 -51.63
CA ASN A 2 7.94 90.40 -53.05
C ASN A 2 8.85 91.34 -53.87
N ARG A 3 9.58 90.77 -54.86
CA ARG A 3 9.78 91.25 -56.26
C ARG A 3 10.57 90.16 -57.02
N LYS A 4 9.98 89.44 -57.99
CA LYS A 4 9.73 89.78 -59.42
C LYS A 4 10.96 89.46 -60.29
N PHE A 5 11.01 88.58 -61.33
CA PHE A 5 10.07 88.06 -62.36
C PHE A 5 10.14 88.86 -63.70
N ARG A 6 10.30 88.12 -64.82
CA ARG A 6 10.09 88.43 -66.28
C ARG A 6 11.35 88.75 -67.11
N VAL A 7 11.68 88.07 -68.23
CA VAL A 7 10.94 87.72 -69.51
C VAL A 7 10.97 88.93 -70.47
N THR A 8 11.42 88.87 -71.74
CA THR A 8 10.89 88.23 -73.00
C THR A 8 12.05 87.77 -73.94
N SER A 9 11.95 86.85 -74.92
CA SER A 9 11.07 86.69 -76.13
C SER A 9 11.31 87.77 -77.22
N LEU A 10 11.22 87.58 -78.56
CA LEU A 10 10.74 86.50 -79.47
C LEU A 10 11.25 86.74 -80.93
N THR A 11 11.15 85.75 -81.84
CA THR A 11 11.08 85.84 -83.35
C THR A 11 12.22 86.48 -84.19
N ALA A 12 12.40 86.22 -85.51
CA ALA A 12 12.10 85.07 -86.41
C ALA A 12 12.64 85.31 -87.87
N ALA A 13 12.68 84.24 -88.70
CA ALA A 13 12.62 84.21 -90.18
C ALA A 13 13.83 84.72 -91.05
N ALA A 14 14.10 84.24 -92.29
CA ALA A 14 13.71 83.00 -93.02
C ALA A 14 14.44 82.84 -94.40
N LEU A 15 14.48 81.60 -94.96
CA LEU A 15 14.59 81.19 -96.40
C LEU A 15 15.88 81.57 -97.21
N ALA A 16 16.60 80.70 -97.96
CA ALA A 16 16.33 79.79 -99.13
C ALA A 16 16.85 80.42 -100.47
N SER A 17 17.28 79.74 -101.56
CA SER A 17 17.47 78.31 -101.95
C SER A 17 18.19 78.17 -103.33
N LEU A 18 18.41 76.92 -103.81
CA LEU A 18 18.58 76.42 -105.23
C LEU A 18 19.98 76.24 -105.89
N PHE A 19 20.37 74.94 -106.08
CA PHE A 19 20.74 74.16 -107.31
C PHE A 19 21.09 74.87 -108.66
N LEU A 20 21.87 74.33 -109.64
CA LEU A 20 21.94 72.97 -110.25
C LEU A 20 23.04 72.84 -111.38
N ALA A 21 23.38 71.60 -111.79
CA ALA A 21 23.91 71.12 -113.11
C ALA A 21 25.32 71.52 -113.64
N GLY A 22 26.04 70.70 -114.46
CA GLY A 22 25.83 69.27 -114.80
C GLY A 22 26.59 68.72 -116.06
N ALA A 23 26.53 67.40 -116.27
CA ALA A 23 26.79 66.62 -117.52
C ALA A 23 28.28 66.35 -117.96
N ASN A 24 28.64 65.30 -118.75
CA ASN A 24 27.84 64.24 -119.42
C ASN A 24 28.63 62.97 -119.88
N LEU A 25 27.91 61.89 -120.25
CA LEU A 25 28.26 60.69 -121.09
C LEU A 25 29.32 59.68 -120.53
N SER A 26 29.29 58.35 -120.76
CA SER A 26 28.30 57.31 -121.21
C SER A 26 28.99 55.90 -121.06
N ASN A 27 28.48 54.67 -121.35
CA ASN A 27 27.17 54.11 -121.78
C ASN A 27 27.11 52.56 -121.47
N GLU A 28 25.90 51.97 -121.34
CA GLU A 28 25.38 50.63 -121.79
C GLU A 28 26.21 49.28 -121.72
N VAL A 29 25.65 48.04 -121.67
CA VAL A 29 24.37 47.44 -122.16
C VAL A 29 23.79 46.28 -121.25
N LYS A 30 22.52 46.43 -120.82
CA LYS A 30 21.33 45.50 -120.67
C LYS A 30 21.33 44.00 -120.21
N ALA A 31 20.14 43.66 -119.64
CA ALA A 31 19.35 42.39 -119.61
C ALA A 31 19.65 41.30 -118.54
N ASP A 32 18.73 40.62 -117.83
CA ASP A 32 17.23 40.48 -117.74
C ASP A 32 16.71 39.05 -118.11
N VAL A 33 16.09 38.33 -117.14
CA VAL A 33 14.87 37.47 -117.29
C VAL A 33 14.44 36.80 -115.95
N ASN A 34 13.20 36.28 -115.95
CA ASN A 34 12.49 35.47 -114.93
C ASN A 34 11.88 34.22 -115.67
N PRO A 35 11.12 33.25 -115.09
CA PRO A 35 10.59 33.13 -113.71
C PRO A 35 10.57 31.69 -113.09
N GLU A 36 9.82 31.57 -111.99
CA GLU A 36 8.96 30.42 -111.60
C GLU A 36 9.46 29.19 -110.79
N SER A 37 8.48 28.62 -110.06
CA SER A 37 8.46 27.34 -109.33
C SER A 37 9.25 27.28 -108.00
N THR A 38 8.88 26.48 -106.99
CA THR A 38 7.74 25.54 -106.86
C THR A 38 7.21 25.43 -105.42
N LYS A 39 5.92 25.06 -105.28
CA LYS A 39 5.26 24.39 -104.13
C LYS A 39 5.37 25.00 -102.72
N ALA A 40 4.21 25.42 -102.20
CA ALA A 40 4.02 25.65 -100.77
C ALA A 40 3.97 24.34 -99.96
N GLN A 41 4.48 24.39 -98.73
CA GLN A 41 3.94 23.63 -97.59
C GLN A 41 3.57 24.63 -96.50
N ALA A 42 2.30 24.64 -96.08
CA ALA A 42 1.81 25.48 -95.00
C ALA A 42 2.34 24.95 -93.65
N HIS A 43 3.55 25.41 -93.31
CA HIS A 43 4.20 25.17 -92.03
C HIS A 43 3.46 25.89 -90.90
N SER A 44 3.70 25.47 -89.65
CA SER A 44 3.02 26.08 -88.51
C SER A 44 3.45 27.53 -88.31
N ALA A 45 2.66 28.31 -87.57
CA ALA A 45 3.01 29.70 -87.23
C ALA A 45 4.36 29.80 -86.46
N VAL A 46 4.79 28.72 -85.81
CA VAL A 46 6.09 28.60 -85.12
C VAL A 46 7.25 28.41 -86.11
N ASP A 47 7.04 27.70 -87.21
CA ASP A 47 8.11 27.29 -88.13
C ASP A 47 8.46 28.40 -89.14
N ASN A 48 7.45 29.14 -89.62
CA ASN A 48 7.68 30.37 -90.37
C ASN A 48 8.44 31.42 -89.53
N ALA A 49 8.15 31.49 -88.22
CA ALA A 49 8.87 32.38 -87.32
C ALA A 49 10.34 31.94 -87.12
N LYS A 50 10.65 30.63 -87.09
CA LYS A 50 12.04 30.13 -87.12
C LYS A 50 12.79 30.52 -88.39
N THR A 51 12.19 30.32 -89.57
CA THR A 51 12.83 30.66 -90.86
C THR A 51 13.20 32.14 -90.98
N ASN A 52 12.39 33.04 -90.41
CA ASN A 52 12.67 34.47 -90.35
C ASN A 52 13.82 34.83 -89.39
N VAL A 53 14.04 34.06 -88.33
CA VAL A 53 15.21 34.21 -87.44
C VAL A 53 16.50 33.88 -88.19
N ASP A 54 16.53 32.75 -88.90
CA ASP A 54 17.74 32.30 -89.60
C ASP A 54 18.17 33.26 -90.71
N SER A 55 17.20 33.84 -91.44
CA SER A 55 17.47 34.86 -92.45
C SER A 55 18.00 36.17 -91.84
N ALA A 56 17.44 36.60 -90.70
CA ALA A 56 17.91 37.80 -90.00
C ALA A 56 19.27 37.60 -89.33
N GLN A 57 19.61 36.39 -88.88
CA GLN A 57 20.96 36.06 -88.38
C GLN A 57 21.99 36.20 -89.49
N LYS A 58 21.67 35.75 -90.72
CA LYS A 58 22.59 35.88 -91.86
C LYS A 58 22.84 37.32 -92.29
N GLU A 59 21.88 38.23 -92.09
CA GLU A 59 22.14 39.68 -92.25
C GLU A 59 23.12 40.20 -91.19
N VAL A 60 23.02 39.74 -89.93
CA VAL A 60 23.95 40.12 -88.85
C VAL A 60 25.38 39.68 -89.15
N ASP A 61 25.55 38.43 -89.56
CA ASP A 61 26.87 37.82 -89.76
C ASP A 61 27.62 38.51 -90.92
N ASN A 62 26.91 38.84 -92.00
CA ASN A 62 27.47 39.63 -93.12
C ASN A 62 27.86 41.04 -92.67
N ALA A 63 26.96 41.77 -91.99
CA ALA A 63 27.23 43.14 -91.56
C ALA A 63 28.33 43.23 -90.49
N GLN A 64 28.60 42.13 -89.76
CA GLN A 64 29.73 42.05 -88.83
C GLN A 64 31.06 41.98 -89.60
N ALA A 65 31.12 41.19 -90.69
CA ALA A 65 32.32 41.12 -91.54
C ALA A 65 32.65 42.47 -92.21
N ASP A 66 31.64 43.25 -92.62
CA ASP A 66 31.84 44.61 -93.16
C ASP A 66 32.42 45.57 -92.12
N VAL A 67 32.01 45.45 -90.84
CA VAL A 67 32.56 46.25 -89.74
C VAL A 67 34.01 45.88 -89.45
N ASP A 68 34.31 44.60 -89.35
CA ASP A 68 35.65 44.10 -89.04
C ASP A 68 36.65 44.49 -90.15
N ALA A 69 36.20 44.48 -91.42
CA ALA A 69 36.97 44.97 -92.56
C ALA A 69 37.19 46.50 -92.53
N ALA A 70 36.16 47.28 -92.19
CA ALA A 70 36.28 48.73 -92.05
C ALA A 70 37.17 49.15 -90.86
N GLU A 71 37.18 48.38 -89.77
CA GLU A 71 38.04 48.61 -88.60
C GLU A 71 39.52 48.41 -88.96
N GLY A 72 39.84 47.37 -89.74
CA GLY A 72 41.18 47.15 -90.29
C GLY A 72 41.64 48.29 -91.20
N ALA A 73 40.77 48.76 -92.10
CA ALA A 73 41.06 49.90 -92.98
C ALA A 73 41.30 51.21 -92.20
N LEU A 74 40.50 51.45 -91.15
CA LEU A 74 40.66 52.58 -90.24
C LEU A 74 42.00 52.54 -89.49
N GLY A 75 42.37 51.39 -88.93
CA GLY A 75 43.64 51.21 -88.23
C GLY A 75 44.85 51.50 -89.13
N GLN A 76 44.81 51.04 -90.38
CA GLN A 76 45.88 51.31 -91.36
C GLN A 76 45.94 52.80 -91.73
N ALA A 77 44.79 53.45 -91.94
CA ALA A 77 44.74 54.90 -92.21
C ALA A 77 45.31 55.72 -91.05
N GLN A 78 44.93 55.40 -89.81
CA GLN A 78 45.43 56.05 -88.60
C GLN A 78 46.95 55.86 -88.43
N SER A 79 47.49 54.67 -88.73
CA SER A 79 48.93 54.40 -88.71
C SER A 79 49.68 55.26 -89.75
N ASN A 80 49.21 55.27 -91.00
CA ASN A 80 49.82 56.05 -92.09
C ASN A 80 49.85 57.56 -91.80
N ALA A 81 48.87 58.08 -91.06
CA ALA A 81 48.77 59.50 -90.72
C ALA A 81 49.75 59.98 -89.63
N GLN A 82 50.41 59.08 -88.88
CA GLN A 82 51.29 59.48 -87.76
C GLN A 82 52.52 60.29 -88.22
N GLY A 83 53.19 59.85 -89.30
CA GLY A 83 54.41 60.49 -89.82
C GLY A 83 54.21 61.96 -90.25
N PRO A 84 53.28 62.25 -91.18
CA PRO A 84 52.98 63.62 -91.61
C PRO A 84 52.53 64.54 -90.46
N ASN A 85 51.77 63.99 -89.50
CA ASN A 85 51.32 64.73 -88.33
C ASN A 85 52.47 65.12 -87.39
N ALA A 86 53.37 64.18 -87.07
CA ALA A 86 54.53 64.46 -86.23
C ALA A 86 55.45 65.53 -86.85
N ALA A 87 55.78 65.40 -88.14
CA ALA A 87 56.65 66.34 -88.85
C ALA A 87 56.08 67.78 -88.89
N TYR A 88 54.78 67.93 -89.17
CA TYR A 88 54.12 69.23 -89.15
C TYR A 88 54.03 69.84 -87.74
N ALA A 89 53.78 69.02 -86.71
CA ALA A 89 53.73 69.47 -85.32
C ALA A 89 55.10 69.99 -84.85
N GLU A 90 56.18 69.26 -85.12
CA GLU A 90 57.54 69.65 -84.73
C GLU A 90 57.97 70.97 -85.40
N GLN A 91 57.77 71.10 -86.71
CA GLN A 91 58.09 72.34 -87.43
C GLN A 91 57.17 73.51 -87.02
N SER A 92 55.93 73.23 -86.62
CA SER A 92 55.05 74.26 -86.05
C SER A 92 55.54 74.75 -84.68
N GLY A 93 56.06 73.85 -83.82
CA GLY A 93 56.72 74.22 -82.57
C GLY A 93 57.92 75.13 -82.79
N LYS A 94 58.84 74.74 -83.69
CA LYS A 94 60.01 75.53 -84.09
C LYS A 94 59.63 76.93 -84.62
N THR A 95 58.56 77.00 -85.43
CA THR A 95 58.06 78.26 -86.00
C THR A 95 57.43 79.17 -84.95
N ASN A 96 56.63 78.62 -84.03
CA ASN A 96 56.01 79.38 -82.96
C ASN A 96 57.05 79.92 -81.97
N ALA A 97 58.11 79.16 -81.69
CA ALA A 97 59.25 79.63 -80.90
C ALA A 97 59.96 80.82 -81.57
N ALA A 98 60.26 80.74 -82.87
CA ALA A 98 60.90 81.83 -83.60
C ALA A 98 60.02 83.10 -83.67
N LYS A 99 58.72 82.95 -83.92
CA LYS A 99 57.75 84.07 -83.86
C LYS A 99 57.64 84.68 -82.47
N LYS A 100 57.70 83.85 -81.41
CA LYS A 100 57.69 84.34 -80.03
C LYS A 100 58.95 85.15 -79.71
N ASP A 101 60.14 84.71 -80.08
CA ASP A 101 61.36 85.51 -79.87
C ASP A 101 61.28 86.83 -80.64
N ALA A 102 60.85 86.83 -81.90
CA ALA A 102 60.64 88.07 -82.66
C ALA A 102 59.69 89.06 -81.95
N ALA A 103 58.60 88.57 -81.35
CA ALA A 103 57.66 89.39 -80.57
C ALA A 103 58.25 89.84 -79.22
N ASP A 104 58.92 88.95 -78.48
CA ASP A 104 59.60 89.27 -77.21
C ASP A 104 60.68 90.35 -77.40
N LYS A 105 61.36 90.35 -78.55
CA LYS A 105 62.38 91.35 -78.92
C LYS A 105 61.76 92.66 -79.40
N ALA A 106 60.62 92.61 -80.10
CA ALA A 106 59.84 93.80 -80.45
C ALA A 106 59.35 94.55 -79.19
N ASN A 107 58.85 93.80 -78.20
CA ASN A 107 58.43 94.37 -76.91
C ASN A 107 59.61 95.00 -76.17
N LYS A 108 60.76 94.30 -76.07
CA LYS A 108 61.99 94.84 -75.46
C LYS A 108 62.53 96.10 -76.14
N LEU A 109 62.32 96.25 -77.45
CA LEU A 109 62.62 97.48 -78.19
C LEU A 109 61.66 98.63 -77.84
N ALA A 110 60.36 98.35 -77.68
CA ALA A 110 59.39 99.34 -77.22
C ALA A 110 59.67 99.78 -75.78
N ASP A 111 59.99 98.84 -74.89
CA ASP A 111 60.39 99.10 -73.49
C ASP A 111 61.67 99.92 -73.41
N ALA A 112 62.68 99.64 -74.24
CA ALA A 112 63.91 100.43 -74.28
C ALA A 112 63.65 101.90 -74.67
N LYS A 113 62.88 102.14 -75.75
CA LYS A 113 62.48 103.49 -76.17
C LYS A 113 61.64 104.23 -75.12
N LYS A 114 60.78 103.50 -74.40
CA LYS A 114 60.00 104.06 -73.29
C LYS A 114 60.87 104.43 -72.09
N ASN A 115 61.87 103.61 -71.77
CA ASN A 115 62.82 103.87 -70.68
C ASN A 115 63.79 105.00 -71.02
N GLU A 116 64.16 105.17 -72.29
CA GLU A 116 64.88 106.35 -72.80
C GLU A 116 64.07 107.64 -72.57
N GLN A 117 62.79 107.65 -72.95
CA GLN A 117 61.94 108.81 -72.72
C GLN A 117 61.75 109.11 -71.21
N ALA A 118 61.53 108.09 -70.39
CA ALA A 118 61.42 108.23 -68.95
C ALA A 118 62.71 108.74 -68.28
N ALA A 119 63.89 108.42 -68.83
CA ALA A 119 65.16 108.96 -68.36
C ALA A 119 65.35 110.44 -68.76
N GLU A 120 64.84 110.87 -69.91
CA GLU A 120 64.78 112.30 -70.27
C GLU A 120 63.85 113.09 -69.34
N ASP A 121 62.74 112.49 -68.90
CA ASP A 121 61.82 113.11 -67.95
C ASP A 121 62.38 113.13 -66.52
N LEU A 122 63.10 112.09 -66.09
CA LEU A 122 63.79 112.05 -64.79
C LEU A 122 64.85 113.16 -64.66
N VAL A 123 65.53 113.52 -65.75
CA VAL A 123 66.46 114.67 -65.79
C VAL A 123 65.73 116.01 -65.59
N LYS A 124 64.46 116.12 -65.98
CA LYS A 124 63.62 117.32 -65.74
C LYS A 124 63.10 117.36 -64.29
N GLU A 125 62.84 116.21 -63.66
CA GLU A 125 62.43 116.12 -62.25
C GLU A 125 63.55 116.42 -61.24
N ALA A 126 64.82 116.32 -61.64
CA ALA A 126 66.00 116.33 -60.76
C ALA A 126 66.37 117.72 -60.17
N THR A 127 65.40 118.41 -59.56
CA THR A 127 65.59 119.70 -58.88
C THR A 127 66.03 119.52 -57.42
N PRO A 128 66.77 120.48 -56.83
CA PRO A 128 67.20 120.40 -55.42
C PRO A 128 66.05 120.26 -54.42
N SER A 129 64.89 120.87 -54.71
CA SER A 129 63.70 120.79 -53.84
C SER A 129 63.12 119.38 -53.80
N ASN A 130 62.94 118.75 -54.96
CA ASN A 130 62.41 117.37 -55.07
C ASN A 130 63.32 116.34 -54.38
N ILE A 131 64.64 116.55 -54.44
CA ILE A 131 65.63 115.71 -53.76
C ILE A 131 65.52 115.83 -52.22
N GLN A 132 65.14 116.98 -51.67
CA GLN A 132 64.95 117.12 -50.23
C GLN A 132 63.67 116.47 -49.73
N SER A 133 62.52 116.73 -50.37
CA SER A 133 61.24 116.12 -49.98
C SER A 133 61.27 114.58 -50.01
N ALA A 134 62.07 113.99 -50.92
CA ALA A 134 62.28 112.55 -50.97
C ALA A 134 63.05 111.99 -49.75
N LYS A 135 63.94 112.77 -49.13
CA LYS A 135 64.67 112.36 -47.89
C LYS A 135 63.76 112.42 -46.66
N ASP A 136 62.92 113.46 -46.56
CA ASP A 136 62.05 113.64 -45.41
C ASP A 136 61.00 112.51 -45.31
N ALA A 137 60.53 112.01 -46.46
CA ALA A 137 59.68 110.82 -46.54
C ALA A 137 60.35 109.54 -46.02
N VAL A 138 61.64 109.32 -46.32
CA VAL A 138 62.42 108.17 -45.80
C VAL A 138 62.45 108.19 -44.27
N LYS A 139 62.68 109.37 -43.67
CA LYS A 139 62.79 109.52 -42.21
C LYS A 139 61.51 109.09 -41.47
N ASN A 140 60.35 109.54 -41.94
CA ASN A 140 59.08 109.19 -41.30
C ASN A 140 58.75 107.68 -41.38
N GLN A 141 59.04 107.04 -42.51
CA GLN A 141 58.79 105.61 -42.70
C GLN A 141 59.67 104.75 -41.77
N HIS A 142 60.92 105.16 -41.55
CA HIS A 142 61.86 104.50 -40.63
C HIS A 142 61.46 104.70 -39.16
N ASP A 143 61.30 105.95 -38.72
CA ASP A 143 61.22 106.28 -37.29
C ASP A 143 59.87 105.94 -36.66
N ASN A 144 58.76 106.01 -37.42
CA ASN A 144 57.41 105.89 -36.87
C ASN A 144 56.66 104.63 -37.33
N VAL A 145 56.75 104.27 -38.62
CA VAL A 145 55.81 103.29 -39.21
C VAL A 145 56.22 101.84 -38.93
N ILE A 146 57.52 101.52 -39.03
CA ILE A 146 58.02 100.16 -38.79
C ILE A 146 57.88 99.73 -37.31
N PRO A 147 58.31 100.53 -36.30
CA PRO A 147 58.22 100.11 -34.89
C PRO A 147 56.79 99.85 -34.42
N ALA A 148 55.79 100.57 -34.96
CA ALA A 148 54.39 100.34 -34.62
C ALA A 148 53.89 98.97 -35.13
N ALA A 149 54.31 98.54 -36.33
CA ALA A 149 53.90 97.28 -36.91
C ALA A 149 54.57 96.06 -36.25
N ASP A 150 55.86 96.15 -35.92
CA ASP A 150 56.60 95.07 -35.26
C ASP A 150 56.09 94.80 -33.83
N ASN A 151 55.71 95.83 -33.07
CA ASN A 151 55.05 95.63 -31.77
C ASN A 151 53.69 94.91 -31.92
N ALA A 152 52.85 95.34 -32.87
CA ALA A 152 51.56 94.72 -33.12
C ALA A 152 51.65 93.25 -33.57
N LYS A 153 52.75 92.85 -34.23
CA LYS A 153 53.06 91.44 -34.51
C LYS A 153 53.39 90.66 -33.23
N ARG A 154 54.31 91.17 -32.41
CA ARG A 154 54.78 90.50 -31.17
C ARG A 154 53.63 90.21 -30.20
N ASP A 155 52.70 91.14 -30.05
CA ASP A 155 51.57 90.97 -29.12
C ASP A 155 50.58 89.90 -29.62
N ALA A 156 50.43 89.74 -30.94
CA ALA A 156 49.64 88.65 -31.53
C ALA A 156 50.32 87.29 -31.41
N ASP A 157 51.65 87.21 -31.62
CA ASP A 157 52.44 85.98 -31.39
C ASP A 157 52.32 85.51 -29.92
N ASN A 158 52.40 86.44 -28.96
CA ASN A 158 52.24 86.17 -27.53
C ASN A 158 50.84 85.62 -27.19
N ALA A 159 49.78 86.13 -27.83
CA ALA A 159 48.42 85.63 -27.63
C ALA A 159 48.26 84.17 -28.10
N VAL A 160 48.89 83.81 -29.23
CA VAL A 160 48.94 82.42 -29.72
C VAL A 160 49.69 81.51 -28.75
N ALA A 161 50.85 81.93 -28.25
CA ALA A 161 51.65 81.15 -27.30
C ALA A 161 50.87 80.83 -26.01
N ASN A 162 50.23 81.84 -25.41
CA ASN A 162 49.40 81.67 -24.22
C ASN A 162 48.23 80.71 -24.47
N LYS A 163 47.58 80.78 -25.64
CA LYS A 163 46.43 79.90 -25.94
C LYS A 163 46.84 78.44 -26.18
N LYS A 164 48.04 78.17 -26.67
CA LYS A 164 48.59 76.79 -26.77
C LYS A 164 48.78 76.16 -25.39
N GLN A 165 49.15 76.94 -24.38
CA GLN A 165 49.29 76.46 -23.00
C GLN A 165 47.93 76.15 -22.33
N ASP A 166 46.88 76.94 -22.61
CA ASP A 166 45.50 76.61 -22.20
C ASP A 166 45.04 75.29 -22.85
N VAL A 167 45.22 75.12 -24.15
CA VAL A 167 44.86 73.85 -24.85
C VAL A 167 45.53 72.63 -24.19
N ALA A 168 46.84 72.65 -23.95
CA ALA A 168 47.54 71.55 -23.28
C ALA A 168 47.03 71.28 -21.85
N THR A 169 46.60 72.33 -21.15
CA THR A 169 45.96 72.23 -19.82
C THR A 169 44.58 71.54 -19.93
N LYS A 170 43.78 71.87 -20.95
CA LYS A 170 42.48 71.21 -21.21
C LYS A 170 42.65 69.74 -21.65
N GLU A 171 43.67 69.40 -22.43
CA GLU A 171 43.97 68.01 -22.79
C GLU A 171 44.30 67.16 -21.56
N THR A 172 45.08 67.71 -20.62
CA THR A 172 45.37 67.09 -19.32
C THR A 172 44.09 66.92 -18.49
N ALA A 173 43.18 67.90 -18.49
CA ALA A 173 41.90 67.81 -17.80
C ALA A 173 40.98 66.71 -18.37
N VAL A 174 40.95 66.52 -19.70
CA VAL A 174 40.22 65.41 -20.35
C VAL A 174 40.77 64.06 -19.91
N LYS A 175 42.11 63.89 -19.90
CA LYS A 175 42.72 62.64 -19.45
C LYS A 175 42.36 62.32 -17.99
N ASN A 176 42.51 63.29 -17.09
CA ASN A 176 42.20 63.10 -15.67
C ASN A 176 40.71 62.77 -15.44
N ALA A 177 39.80 63.33 -16.23
CA ALA A 177 38.38 62.99 -16.16
C ALA A 177 38.08 61.56 -16.68
N GLN A 178 38.82 61.08 -17.68
CA GLN A 178 38.74 59.69 -18.17
C GLN A 178 39.24 58.71 -17.10
N ASP A 179 40.40 58.97 -16.49
CA ASP A 179 40.95 58.15 -15.40
C ASP A 179 39.96 58.01 -14.22
N ILE A 180 39.19 59.07 -13.92
CA ILE A 180 38.12 59.06 -12.91
C ILE A 180 36.91 58.22 -13.35
N VAL A 181 36.51 58.27 -14.63
CA VAL A 181 35.42 57.43 -15.17
C VAL A 181 35.76 55.94 -15.01
N ASP A 182 36.99 55.54 -15.36
CA ASP A 182 37.41 54.14 -15.31
C ASP A 182 37.53 53.65 -13.86
N SER A 183 38.04 54.49 -12.96
CA SER A 183 38.03 54.24 -11.50
C SER A 183 36.61 54.03 -10.94
N LYS A 184 35.64 54.86 -11.34
CA LYS A 184 34.23 54.71 -10.91
C LYS A 184 33.52 53.53 -11.57
N GLN A 185 33.92 53.10 -12.77
CA GLN A 185 33.40 51.88 -13.39
C GLN A 185 33.83 50.66 -12.57
N ASN A 186 35.11 50.54 -12.22
CA ASN A 186 35.60 49.46 -11.36
C ASN A 186 34.91 49.42 -9.99
N ALA A 187 34.65 50.59 -9.38
CA ALA A 187 33.92 50.68 -8.11
C ALA A 187 32.46 50.19 -8.23
N LYS A 188 31.78 50.49 -9.35
CA LYS A 188 30.42 50.01 -9.64
C LYS A 188 30.38 48.51 -9.88
N ASP A 189 31.36 47.96 -10.58
CA ASP A 189 31.44 46.53 -10.87
C ASP A 189 31.74 45.71 -9.60
N GLN A 190 32.56 46.23 -8.67
CA GLN A 190 32.76 45.65 -7.34
C GLN A 190 31.50 45.72 -6.47
N ALA A 191 30.70 46.80 -6.57
CA ALA A 191 29.43 46.91 -5.85
C ALA A 191 28.39 45.90 -6.36
N ASP A 192 28.31 45.69 -7.68
CA ASP A 192 27.48 44.65 -8.29
C ASP A 192 27.86 43.24 -7.79
N HIS A 193 29.16 42.93 -7.73
CA HIS A 193 29.66 41.68 -7.17
C HIS A 193 29.27 41.49 -5.69
N ASN A 194 29.43 42.54 -4.87
CA ASN A 194 29.07 42.51 -3.45
C ASN A 194 27.57 42.27 -3.22
N VAL A 195 26.70 42.81 -4.08
CA VAL A 195 25.26 42.50 -4.06
C VAL A 195 25.01 41.03 -4.37
N GLN A 196 25.67 40.48 -5.39
CA GLN A 196 25.46 39.08 -5.80
C GLN A 196 25.90 38.09 -4.69
N VAL A 197 27.04 38.34 -4.04
CA VAL A 197 27.51 37.55 -2.88
C VAL A 197 26.49 37.60 -1.73
N ALA A 198 25.91 38.78 -1.45
CA ALA A 198 24.89 38.92 -0.42
C ALA A 198 23.55 38.23 -0.78
N GLU A 199 23.18 38.17 -2.07
CA GLU A 199 22.03 37.40 -2.53
C GLU A 199 22.25 35.87 -2.47
N ASP A 200 23.48 35.39 -2.71
CA ASP A 200 23.80 33.97 -2.57
C ASP A 200 23.78 33.51 -1.10
N ALA A 201 24.30 34.32 -0.18
CA ALA A 201 24.31 34.01 1.26
C ALA A 201 22.91 33.77 1.87
N LEU A 202 21.84 34.26 1.23
CA LEU A 202 20.44 34.14 1.65
C LEU A 202 19.71 32.90 1.09
N LYS A 203 20.32 32.13 0.18
CA LYS A 203 19.61 31.04 -0.53
C LYS A 203 19.50 29.74 0.26
N GLU A 204 20.45 29.46 1.16
CA GLU A 204 20.45 28.27 2.03
C GLU A 204 20.65 28.67 3.50
N THR A 205 19.55 28.69 4.25
CA THR A 205 19.49 29.26 5.61
C THR A 205 19.28 28.23 6.72
N GLY A 206 19.10 26.95 6.39
CA GLY A 206 18.80 25.86 7.33
C GLY A 206 17.40 25.91 7.98
N ILE A 207 16.80 27.09 8.15
CA ILE A 207 15.54 27.36 8.86
C ILE A 207 14.42 26.35 8.53
N PRO A 208 14.10 26.02 7.25
CA PRO A 208 13.02 25.08 6.96
C PRO A 208 13.30 23.63 7.40
N ALA A 209 14.57 23.23 7.53
CA ALA A 209 14.92 21.92 8.07
C ALA A 209 14.77 21.91 9.60
N ALA A 210 15.28 22.94 10.29
CA ALA A 210 15.13 23.09 11.74
C ALA A 210 13.65 23.18 12.15
N GLN A 211 12.80 23.92 11.43
CA GLN A 211 11.35 23.97 11.68
C GLN A 211 10.66 22.60 11.58
N ASN A 212 11.02 21.77 10.59
CA ASN A 212 10.48 20.41 10.48
C ASN A 212 11.02 19.48 11.59
N ALA A 213 12.26 19.67 12.03
CA ALA A 213 12.84 18.92 13.14
C ALA A 213 12.18 19.27 14.49
N VAL A 214 11.94 20.55 14.78
CA VAL A 214 11.14 20.99 15.96
C VAL A 214 9.76 20.32 15.95
N GLY A 215 9.04 20.39 14.82
CA GLY A 215 7.72 19.75 14.69
C GLY A 215 7.74 18.21 14.76
N THR A 216 8.89 17.59 14.52
CA THR A 216 9.08 16.12 14.67
C THR A 216 9.35 15.77 16.13
N TYR A 217 10.29 16.45 16.78
CA TYR A 217 10.64 16.18 18.18
C TYR A 217 9.50 16.54 19.14
N GLN A 218 8.75 17.62 18.89
CA GLN A 218 7.54 17.94 19.65
C GLN A 218 6.54 16.78 19.56
N LYS A 219 6.26 16.27 18.35
CA LYS A 219 5.32 15.15 18.21
C LYS A 219 5.81 13.86 18.88
N ASN A 220 7.12 13.60 18.88
CA ASN A 220 7.68 12.46 19.60
C ASN A 220 7.49 12.61 21.13
N VAL A 221 7.68 13.82 21.66
CA VAL A 221 7.39 14.17 23.06
C VAL A 221 5.90 13.99 23.37
N ASP A 222 5.01 14.53 22.53
CA ASP A 222 3.55 14.45 22.73
C ASP A 222 3.08 12.99 22.80
N ASN A 223 3.47 12.19 21.79
CA ASN A 223 3.19 10.75 21.74
C ASN A 223 3.72 10.00 22.99
N LEU A 224 4.96 10.24 23.40
CA LEU A 224 5.56 9.53 24.54
C LEU A 224 4.86 9.87 25.87
N ASN A 225 4.32 11.07 26.03
CA ASN A 225 3.50 11.40 27.20
C ASN A 225 2.16 10.65 27.20
N GLU A 226 1.52 10.46 26.03
CA GLU A 226 0.32 9.61 25.91
C GLU A 226 0.64 8.14 26.24
N ASP A 227 1.73 7.59 25.69
CA ASP A 227 2.19 6.21 25.95
C ASP A 227 2.53 6.00 27.45
N ILE A 228 3.23 6.93 28.10
CA ILE A 228 3.55 6.87 29.53
C ILE A 228 2.29 6.96 30.40
N SER A 229 1.33 7.82 30.04
CA SER A 229 0.05 7.91 30.74
C SER A 229 -0.71 6.59 30.67
N HIS A 230 -0.85 6.02 29.47
CA HIS A 230 -1.53 4.74 29.28
C HIS A 230 -0.82 3.57 29.99
N ASN A 231 0.51 3.48 29.88
CA ASN A 231 1.28 2.44 30.57
C ASN A 231 1.18 2.58 32.10
N THR A 232 0.99 3.79 32.64
CA THR A 232 0.74 4.03 34.08
C THR A 232 -0.64 3.51 34.51
N GLU A 233 -1.69 3.71 33.70
CA GLU A 233 -3.02 3.13 33.94
C GLU A 233 -2.98 1.59 33.91
N VAL A 234 -2.32 1.02 32.90
CA VAL A 234 -2.13 -0.45 32.76
C VAL A 234 -1.37 -1.02 33.96
N LEU A 235 -0.34 -0.34 34.46
CA LEU A 235 0.39 -0.75 35.66
C LEU A 235 -0.52 -0.77 36.90
N ASN A 236 -1.40 0.21 37.06
CA ASN A 236 -2.32 0.29 38.19
C ASN A 236 -3.45 -0.76 38.09
N HIS A 237 -3.99 -1.00 36.89
CA HIS A 237 -4.92 -2.11 36.66
C HIS A 237 -4.30 -3.47 36.97
N ASN A 238 -3.08 -3.73 36.49
CA ASN A 238 -2.37 -4.98 36.78
C ASN A 238 -2.12 -5.18 38.29
N LYS A 239 -1.81 -4.10 39.05
CA LYS A 239 -1.72 -4.17 40.53
C LYS A 239 -3.06 -4.53 41.18
N GLN A 240 -4.18 -3.99 40.69
CA GLN A 240 -5.53 -4.32 41.19
C GLN A 240 -5.86 -5.80 40.94
N VAL A 241 -5.62 -6.30 39.72
CA VAL A 241 -5.80 -7.71 39.36
C VAL A 241 -4.90 -8.63 40.19
N LEU A 242 -3.67 -8.19 40.52
CA LEU A 242 -2.79 -8.95 41.42
C LEU A 242 -3.35 -9.05 42.85
N SER A 243 -4.07 -8.05 43.36
CA SER A 243 -4.79 -8.18 44.64
C SER A 243 -5.93 -9.18 44.50
N GLN A 244 -6.82 -8.99 43.51
CA GLN A 244 -7.97 -9.86 43.28
C GLN A 244 -7.59 -11.34 43.14
N ASN A 245 -6.48 -11.65 42.45
CA ASN A 245 -5.98 -13.02 42.33
C ASN A 245 -5.42 -13.58 43.66
N LYS A 246 -4.84 -12.74 44.52
CA LYS A 246 -4.41 -13.14 45.89
C LYS A 246 -5.59 -13.34 46.83
N ASP A 247 -6.61 -12.51 46.72
CA ASP A 247 -7.84 -12.59 47.52
C ASP A 247 -8.63 -13.86 47.14
N GLY A 248 -8.74 -14.16 45.84
CA GLY A 248 -9.28 -15.43 45.33
C GLY A 248 -8.47 -16.65 45.80
N LEU A 249 -7.13 -16.60 45.72
CA LEU A 249 -6.26 -17.65 46.26
C LEU A 249 -6.46 -17.87 47.77
N LYS A 250 -6.66 -16.80 48.54
CA LYS A 250 -6.93 -16.88 49.98
C LYS A 250 -8.26 -17.58 50.25
N GLN A 251 -9.32 -17.21 49.50
CA GLN A 251 -10.63 -17.86 49.63
C GLN A 251 -10.56 -19.35 49.28
N SER A 252 -10.00 -19.70 48.11
CA SER A 252 -9.90 -21.12 47.70
C SER A 252 -9.07 -21.98 48.66
N LYS A 253 -8.10 -21.39 49.39
CA LYS A 253 -7.38 -22.10 50.47
C LYS A 253 -8.24 -22.33 51.72
N GLN A 254 -9.15 -21.41 52.05
CA GLN A 254 -10.14 -21.62 53.11
C GLN A 254 -11.16 -22.68 52.69
N ASP A 255 -11.67 -22.61 51.45
CA ASP A 255 -12.61 -23.58 50.90
C ASP A 255 -11.99 -25.00 50.89
N LEU A 256 -10.70 -25.11 50.56
CA LEU A 256 -9.95 -26.37 50.60
C LEU A 256 -9.90 -26.96 52.02
N LYS A 257 -9.64 -26.12 53.05
CA LYS A 257 -9.66 -26.58 54.44
C LYS A 257 -11.06 -27.05 54.85
N ASN A 258 -12.09 -26.27 54.51
CA ASN A 258 -13.47 -26.60 54.85
C ASN A 258 -13.87 -27.97 54.26
N VAL A 259 -13.61 -28.22 52.97
CA VAL A 259 -13.93 -29.52 52.36
C VAL A 259 -13.05 -30.67 52.88
N GLN A 260 -11.83 -30.39 53.36
CA GLN A 260 -11.02 -31.40 54.06
C GLN A 260 -11.63 -31.79 55.42
N ASP A 261 -12.11 -30.80 56.18
CA ASP A 261 -12.83 -31.04 57.45
C ASP A 261 -14.13 -31.83 57.20
N GLU A 262 -14.88 -31.51 56.13
CA GLU A 262 -16.07 -32.25 55.71
C GLU A 262 -15.76 -33.69 55.30
N ILE A 263 -14.71 -33.93 54.50
CA ILE A 263 -14.27 -35.27 54.09
C ILE A 263 -13.99 -36.15 55.32
N GLN A 264 -13.30 -35.61 56.33
CA GLN A 264 -13.04 -36.35 57.57
C GLN A 264 -14.33 -36.70 58.33
N SER A 265 -15.33 -35.81 58.31
CA SER A 265 -16.65 -36.06 58.92
C SER A 265 -17.41 -37.20 58.21
N VAL A 266 -17.43 -37.20 56.87
CA VAL A 266 -18.07 -38.27 56.08
C VAL A 266 -17.32 -39.61 56.26
N GLN A 267 -15.99 -39.60 56.30
CA GLN A 267 -15.20 -40.82 56.59
C GLN A 267 -15.52 -41.41 57.97
N ASN A 268 -15.75 -40.58 58.98
CA ASN A 268 -16.10 -41.05 60.32
C ASN A 268 -17.50 -41.68 60.37
N ARG A 269 -18.48 -41.11 59.65
CA ARG A 269 -19.82 -41.71 59.45
C ARG A 269 -19.73 -43.03 58.70
N LEU A 270 -19.06 -43.05 57.54
CA LEU A 270 -18.89 -44.24 56.71
C LEU A 270 -18.28 -45.42 57.48
N ASN A 271 -17.31 -45.18 58.37
CA ASN A 271 -16.75 -46.21 59.26
C ASN A 271 -17.77 -46.74 60.28
N THR A 272 -18.62 -45.85 60.82
CA THR A 272 -19.70 -46.19 61.77
C THR A 272 -20.80 -47.01 61.08
N ASP A 273 -21.17 -46.64 59.87
CA ASP A 273 -22.23 -47.32 59.11
C ASP A 273 -21.74 -48.65 58.52
N ASN A 274 -20.47 -48.78 58.14
CA ASN A 274 -19.88 -50.08 57.82
C ASN A 274 -19.86 -51.03 59.04
N THR A 275 -19.56 -50.50 60.24
CA THR A 275 -19.63 -51.28 61.49
C THR A 275 -21.07 -51.73 61.77
N THR A 276 -22.04 -50.85 61.53
CA THR A 276 -23.48 -51.15 61.66
C THR A 276 -23.94 -52.19 60.64
N LEU A 277 -23.55 -52.05 59.37
CA LEU A 277 -23.81 -53.00 58.29
C LEU A 277 -23.28 -54.39 58.64
N LYS A 278 -22.03 -54.50 59.13
CA LYS A 278 -21.47 -55.78 59.58
C LYS A 278 -22.31 -56.41 60.69
N ALA A 279 -22.69 -55.65 61.72
CA ALA A 279 -23.56 -56.14 62.77
C ALA A 279 -24.96 -56.59 62.27
N LYS A 280 -25.48 -55.99 61.17
CA LYS A 280 -26.73 -56.46 60.54
C LYS A 280 -26.54 -57.69 59.65
N GLN A 281 -25.40 -57.85 58.99
CA GLN A 281 -25.04 -59.08 58.27
C GLN A 281 -24.92 -60.27 59.23
N ASP A 282 -24.30 -60.05 60.40
CA ASP A 282 -24.16 -61.09 61.43
C ASP A 282 -25.52 -61.44 62.05
N ALA A 283 -26.37 -60.45 62.31
CA ALA A 283 -27.75 -60.69 62.77
C ALA A 283 -28.63 -61.41 61.73
N LEU A 284 -28.46 -61.12 60.43
CA LEU A 284 -29.12 -61.88 59.35
C LEU A 284 -28.65 -63.33 59.31
N THR A 285 -27.34 -63.56 59.44
CA THR A 285 -26.76 -64.91 59.47
C THR A 285 -27.30 -65.71 60.66
N ALA A 286 -27.37 -65.09 61.85
CA ALA A 286 -27.97 -65.69 63.03
C ALA A 286 -29.47 -66.00 62.85
N ALA A 287 -30.22 -65.14 62.17
CA ALA A 287 -31.62 -65.38 61.84
C ALA A 287 -31.81 -66.54 60.84
N GLN A 288 -30.97 -66.63 59.80
CA GLN A 288 -31.00 -67.71 58.83
C GLN A 288 -30.64 -69.07 59.46
N ASN A 289 -29.65 -69.09 60.36
CA ASN A 289 -29.29 -70.28 61.14
C ASN A 289 -30.42 -70.71 62.08
N LEU A 290 -31.01 -69.77 62.84
CA LEU A 290 -32.16 -70.05 63.71
C LEU A 290 -33.35 -70.62 62.92
N ALA A 291 -33.54 -70.21 61.67
CA ALA A 291 -34.60 -70.74 60.82
C ALA A 291 -34.39 -72.22 60.42
N GLN A 292 -33.19 -72.80 60.58
CA GLN A 292 -32.93 -74.22 60.27
C GLN A 292 -33.24 -75.16 61.47
N SER A 293 -34.04 -74.75 62.45
CA SER A 293 -34.38 -75.55 63.64
C SER A 293 -35.82 -75.40 64.10
N ALA A 294 -36.24 -76.25 65.05
CA ALA A 294 -37.54 -76.18 65.72
C ALA A 294 -37.79 -74.82 66.40
N ALA A 295 -36.74 -74.18 66.94
CA ALA A 295 -36.85 -72.83 67.47
C ALA A 295 -37.24 -71.82 66.37
N GLY A 296 -36.69 -71.95 65.15
CA GLY A 296 -37.12 -71.16 64.00
C GLY A 296 -38.58 -71.39 63.63
N PHE A 297 -39.02 -72.65 63.62
CA PHE A 297 -40.40 -73.04 63.36
C PHE A 297 -41.36 -72.45 64.40
N PHE A 298 -41.17 -72.76 65.69
CA PHE A 298 -42.01 -72.26 66.78
C PHE A 298 -42.03 -70.72 66.83
N LYS A 299 -40.88 -70.07 66.62
CA LYS A 299 -40.82 -68.60 66.53
C LYS A 299 -41.65 -68.05 65.37
N SER A 300 -41.63 -68.71 64.22
CA SER A 300 -42.45 -68.26 63.08
C SER A 300 -43.94 -68.33 63.38
N LEU A 301 -44.41 -69.37 64.09
CA LEU A 301 -45.81 -69.49 64.53
C LEU A 301 -46.15 -68.49 65.64
N ALA A 302 -45.22 -68.23 66.57
CA ALA A 302 -45.36 -67.19 67.60
C ALA A 302 -45.52 -65.77 67.03
N GLU A 303 -45.02 -65.54 65.81
CA GLU A 303 -45.08 -64.30 65.03
C GLU A 303 -46.20 -64.30 63.95
N ASP A 304 -46.82 -65.43 63.63
CA ASP A 304 -47.86 -65.54 62.58
C ASP A 304 -49.23 -65.06 63.10
N THR A 305 -49.61 -63.84 62.74
CA THR A 305 -50.86 -63.18 63.17
C THR A 305 -52.14 -63.80 62.59
N SER A 306 -52.06 -64.87 61.78
CA SER A 306 -53.23 -65.66 61.36
C SER A 306 -53.66 -66.73 62.38
N LEU A 307 -52.77 -67.10 63.32
CA LEU A 307 -53.04 -68.08 64.39
C LEU A 307 -53.73 -67.43 65.61
N THR A 308 -54.42 -68.24 66.42
CA THR A 308 -55.10 -67.74 67.64
C THR A 308 -54.12 -67.24 68.70
N ASP A 309 -54.58 -66.40 69.64
CA ASP A 309 -53.72 -65.89 70.72
C ASP A 309 -53.15 -67.01 71.61
N GLU A 310 -53.91 -68.09 71.83
CA GLU A 310 -53.45 -69.27 72.57
C GLU A 310 -52.49 -70.15 71.74
N GLN A 311 -52.71 -70.32 70.43
CA GLN A 311 -51.74 -70.99 69.53
C GLN A 311 -50.40 -70.23 69.47
N ARG A 312 -50.44 -68.89 69.34
CA ARG A 312 -49.23 -68.05 69.35
C ARG A 312 -48.56 -67.98 70.74
N LYS A 313 -49.24 -68.41 71.80
CA LYS A 313 -48.73 -68.51 73.18
C LYS A 313 -48.12 -69.90 73.43
N ASP A 314 -48.79 -70.96 73.00
CA ASP A 314 -48.25 -72.33 72.92
C ASP A 314 -46.92 -72.35 72.14
N ALA A 315 -46.89 -71.71 70.95
CA ALA A 315 -45.67 -71.53 70.16
C ALA A 315 -44.55 -70.74 70.88
N LYS A 316 -44.88 -69.81 71.78
CA LYS A 316 -43.87 -69.07 72.58
C LYS A 316 -43.32 -69.89 73.73
N THR A 317 -44.15 -70.72 74.35
CA THR A 317 -43.71 -71.69 75.36
C THR A 317 -42.80 -72.74 74.72
N ALA A 318 -43.21 -73.32 73.59
CA ALA A 318 -42.43 -74.25 72.79
C ALA A 318 -41.04 -73.68 72.41
N TYR A 319 -41.01 -72.45 71.89
CA TYR A 319 -39.77 -71.71 71.63
C TYR A 319 -38.92 -71.52 72.89
N GLY A 320 -39.53 -71.21 74.03
CA GLY A 320 -38.83 -71.06 75.31
C GLY A 320 -38.17 -72.35 75.79
N ILE A 321 -38.82 -73.50 75.61
CA ILE A 321 -38.31 -74.84 75.95
C ILE A 321 -37.08 -75.17 75.11
N VAL A 322 -37.19 -75.18 73.77
CA VAL A 322 -36.05 -75.53 72.90
C VAL A 322 -34.94 -74.46 72.86
N MET A 323 -35.18 -73.27 73.43
CA MET A 323 -34.15 -72.25 73.71
C MET A 323 -33.65 -72.27 75.17
N ASN A 324 -34.07 -73.25 75.97
CA ASN A 324 -33.70 -73.47 77.37
C ASN A 324 -33.81 -72.20 78.26
N ASP A 325 -34.94 -71.50 78.14
CA ASP A 325 -35.13 -70.15 78.69
C ASP A 325 -35.55 -70.09 80.16
N GLY A 326 -35.80 -71.26 80.77
CA GLY A 326 -36.13 -71.45 82.18
C GLY A 326 -37.58 -71.20 82.59
N LYS A 327 -38.49 -70.84 81.67
CA LYS A 327 -39.85 -70.41 82.04
C LYS A 327 -40.88 -71.54 82.14
N PHE A 328 -40.82 -72.55 81.29
CA PHE A 328 -41.78 -73.65 81.35
C PHE A 328 -41.54 -74.47 82.63
N GLN A 329 -42.59 -74.68 83.41
CA GLN A 329 -42.56 -75.29 84.76
C GLN A 329 -41.53 -74.67 85.76
N ASN A 330 -40.95 -73.50 85.46
CA ASN A 330 -39.76 -72.95 86.14
C ASN A 330 -38.54 -73.92 86.11
N ILE A 331 -38.40 -74.68 85.03
CA ILE A 331 -37.34 -75.68 84.82
C ILE A 331 -36.39 -75.22 83.71
N ARG A 332 -35.10 -75.47 83.92
CA ARG A 332 -34.03 -75.19 82.97
C ARG A 332 -33.13 -76.43 82.88
N LEU A 333 -33.07 -77.04 81.71
CA LEU A 333 -32.34 -78.28 81.47
C LEU A 333 -30.84 -78.05 81.64
N THR A 334 -30.17 -78.82 82.49
CA THR A 334 -28.73 -78.69 82.79
C THR A 334 -27.82 -79.32 81.74
N TRP A 335 -28.32 -80.31 81.01
CA TRP A 335 -27.60 -81.08 80.00
C TRP A 335 -27.70 -80.49 78.57
N TYR A 336 -28.63 -79.57 78.32
CA TYR A 336 -28.96 -79.04 76.99
C TYR A 336 -28.47 -77.59 76.78
N ASP A 337 -27.62 -77.36 75.78
CA ASP A 337 -27.18 -76.04 75.34
C ASP A 337 -27.64 -75.76 73.89
N PRO A 338 -28.62 -74.87 73.67
CA PRO A 338 -29.10 -74.53 72.33
C PRO A 338 -28.09 -73.77 71.46
N ALA A 339 -26.92 -73.39 71.99
CA ALA A 339 -25.80 -72.91 71.18
C ALA A 339 -24.90 -74.04 70.63
N LYS A 340 -25.13 -75.30 71.03
CA LYS A 340 -24.37 -76.49 70.59
C LYS A 340 -25.22 -77.60 69.98
N GLN A 341 -26.46 -77.77 70.44
CA GLN A 341 -27.36 -78.85 70.03
C GLN A 341 -28.34 -78.34 68.97
N LEU A 342 -29.42 -77.65 69.37
CA LEU A 342 -30.49 -77.06 68.55
C LEU A 342 -30.30 -77.09 67.01
N GLY A 343 -30.99 -78.02 66.36
CA GLY A 343 -31.10 -78.15 64.92
C GLY A 343 -29.94 -78.90 64.26
N LYS A 344 -29.15 -79.63 65.05
CA LYS A 344 -28.07 -80.50 64.57
C LYS A 344 -28.68 -81.71 63.85
N GLU A 345 -28.06 -82.11 62.74
CA GLU A 345 -28.46 -83.27 61.96
C GLU A 345 -28.60 -84.53 62.85
N GLY A 346 -29.83 -85.07 62.91
CA GLY A 346 -30.19 -86.22 63.72
C GLY A 346 -30.64 -85.93 65.16
N ASP A 347 -30.75 -84.66 65.58
CA ASP A 347 -31.52 -84.28 66.78
C ASP A 347 -33.00 -84.04 66.44
N ALA A 348 -33.90 -84.19 67.41
CA ALA A 348 -35.34 -84.04 67.22
C ALA A 348 -35.77 -82.60 66.90
N THR A 349 -34.92 -81.62 67.22
CA THR A 349 -35.15 -80.21 66.88
C THR A 349 -34.72 -79.84 65.45
N SER A 350 -34.17 -80.76 64.67
CA SER A 350 -33.74 -80.54 63.29
C SER A 350 -34.87 -80.66 62.27
N LEU A 351 -34.85 -79.85 61.19
CA LEU A 351 -35.97 -79.78 60.24
C LEU A 351 -36.28 -81.09 59.48
N SER A 352 -35.32 -82.03 59.42
CA SER A 352 -35.54 -83.40 58.94
C SER A 352 -36.46 -84.17 59.88
N ASN A 353 -36.21 -84.05 61.18
CA ASN A 353 -36.76 -84.88 62.24
C ASN A 353 -38.15 -84.40 62.70
N ILE A 354 -38.35 -83.08 62.79
CA ILE A 354 -39.70 -82.48 62.91
C ILE A 354 -40.62 -82.97 61.77
N LYS A 355 -40.05 -83.25 60.59
CA LYS A 355 -40.79 -83.78 59.44
C LYS A 355 -40.95 -85.30 59.46
N ALA A 356 -40.05 -86.05 60.10
CA ALA A 356 -40.14 -87.50 60.24
C ALA A 356 -41.23 -87.91 61.25
N ALA A 357 -41.29 -87.24 62.40
CA ALA A 357 -42.34 -87.41 63.44
C ALA A 357 -43.77 -87.11 62.95
N LEU A 358 -43.95 -86.57 61.74
CA LEU A 358 -45.29 -86.45 61.12
C LEU A 358 -45.90 -87.79 60.72
N ASN A 359 -45.08 -88.85 60.62
CA ASN A 359 -45.54 -90.21 60.35
C ASN A 359 -46.16 -90.85 61.61
N ASP A 360 -45.54 -90.67 62.78
CA ASP A 360 -46.07 -91.18 64.04
C ASP A 360 -47.44 -90.57 64.38
N LEU A 361 -47.66 -89.31 64.00
CA LEU A 361 -48.97 -88.66 64.08
C LEU A 361 -50.02 -89.28 63.15
N ASP A 362 -49.63 -89.86 62.01
CA ASP A 362 -50.55 -90.62 61.14
C ASP A 362 -50.85 -92.02 61.70
N ASP A 363 -49.85 -92.69 62.28
CA ASP A 363 -50.06 -93.96 62.99
C ASP A 363 -50.94 -93.77 64.23
N LEU A 364 -50.76 -92.68 64.98
CA LEU A 364 -51.66 -92.29 66.08
C LEU A 364 -53.09 -92.08 65.59
N VAL A 365 -53.29 -91.42 64.45
CA VAL A 365 -54.62 -91.25 63.84
C VAL A 365 -55.21 -92.61 63.46
N ALA A 366 -54.42 -93.54 62.91
CA ALA A 366 -54.88 -94.89 62.59
C ALA A 366 -55.32 -95.67 63.84
N VAL A 367 -54.51 -95.64 64.91
CA VAL A 367 -54.85 -96.26 66.22
C VAL A 367 -56.14 -95.66 66.78
N ARG A 368 -56.25 -94.33 66.83
CA ARG A 368 -57.46 -93.66 67.37
C ARG A 368 -58.70 -93.99 66.55
N GLN A 369 -58.59 -94.13 65.24
CA GLN A 369 -59.71 -94.60 64.40
C GLN A 369 -60.07 -96.06 64.66
N GLN A 370 -59.08 -96.97 64.76
CA GLN A 370 -59.28 -98.40 65.04
C GLN A 370 -60.04 -98.63 66.35
N TYR A 371 -59.67 -97.90 67.41
CA TYR A 371 -60.27 -98.03 68.75
C TYR A 371 -61.50 -97.11 68.95
N ASN A 372 -61.97 -96.42 67.90
CA ASN A 372 -63.06 -95.44 67.95
C ASN A 372 -62.87 -94.38 69.07
N LEU A 373 -61.63 -93.92 69.24
CA LEU A 373 -61.22 -92.92 70.21
C LEU A 373 -61.20 -91.52 69.59
N ARG A 374 -61.26 -90.50 70.43
CA ARG A 374 -61.06 -89.10 70.01
C ARG A 374 -59.59 -88.92 69.61
N VAL A 375 -59.33 -88.40 68.40
CA VAL A 375 -57.99 -87.96 67.98
C VAL A 375 -57.59 -86.75 68.85
N PRO A 376 -56.41 -86.77 69.52
CA PRO A 376 -55.94 -85.65 70.32
C PRO A 376 -55.51 -84.47 69.43
N LYS A 377 -55.50 -83.26 70.00
CA LYS A 377 -54.86 -82.10 69.39
C LYS A 377 -53.36 -82.10 69.64
N VAL A 378 -52.57 -81.62 68.67
CA VAL A 378 -51.14 -81.35 68.86
C VAL A 378 -50.99 -80.08 69.71
N SER A 379 -50.16 -80.13 70.75
CA SER A 379 -49.65 -78.95 71.47
C SER A 379 -48.19 -78.72 71.11
N LEU A 380 -47.83 -77.49 70.75
CA LEU A 380 -46.45 -77.15 70.45
C LEU A 380 -45.57 -77.20 71.71
N THR A 381 -46.14 -76.91 72.89
CA THR A 381 -45.46 -77.11 74.18
C THR A 381 -45.11 -78.58 74.37
N ALA A 382 -46.05 -79.50 74.15
CA ALA A 382 -45.79 -80.94 74.28
C ALA A 382 -44.78 -81.44 73.23
N VAL A 383 -44.90 -81.01 71.96
CA VAL A 383 -43.89 -81.31 70.92
C VAL A 383 -42.50 -80.83 71.34
N ALA A 384 -42.40 -79.67 71.99
CA ALA A 384 -41.13 -79.14 72.47
C ALA A 384 -40.59 -79.86 73.70
N VAL A 385 -41.43 -80.48 74.54
CA VAL A 385 -40.95 -81.40 75.59
C VAL A 385 -40.45 -82.69 74.93
N ALA A 386 -41.25 -83.33 74.08
CA ALA A 386 -40.90 -84.55 73.35
C ALA A 386 -39.56 -84.47 72.59
N MET A 387 -39.24 -83.29 72.04
CA MET A 387 -37.92 -83.04 71.44
C MET A 387 -36.78 -83.12 72.44
N MET A 388 -36.96 -82.60 73.65
CA MET A 388 -35.97 -82.68 74.73
C MET A 388 -35.94 -84.08 75.37
N SER A 389 -37.06 -84.80 75.40
CA SER A 389 -37.14 -86.20 75.82
C SER A 389 -36.35 -87.09 74.86
N SER A 390 -36.58 -86.94 73.55
CA SER A 390 -35.83 -87.65 72.50
C SER A 390 -34.33 -87.27 72.47
N ASP A 391 -34.01 -85.98 72.60
CA ASP A 391 -32.61 -85.50 72.60
C ASP A 391 -31.84 -85.86 73.88
N TYR A 392 -32.53 -86.16 74.98
CA TYR A 392 -31.93 -86.68 76.20
C TYR A 392 -31.38 -88.09 75.96
N LEU A 393 -32.20 -88.98 75.40
CA LEU A 393 -31.88 -90.39 75.14
C LEU A 393 -30.67 -90.55 74.19
N LEU A 394 -30.46 -89.60 73.26
CA LEU A 394 -29.25 -89.54 72.42
C LEU A 394 -27.91 -89.50 73.19
N ASN A 395 -27.90 -89.21 74.49
CA ASN A 395 -26.68 -88.98 75.28
C ASN A 395 -26.69 -89.61 76.70
N HIS A 396 -27.75 -90.36 77.05
CA HIS A 396 -27.92 -91.02 78.35
C HIS A 396 -28.36 -92.47 78.14
N ASP A 397 -28.52 -93.25 79.23
CA ASP A 397 -29.11 -94.59 79.15
C ASP A 397 -30.62 -94.49 78.83
N PHE A 398 -31.21 -95.56 78.27
CA PHE A 398 -32.62 -95.58 77.86
C PHE A 398 -33.57 -95.78 79.06
N ASP A 399 -33.99 -94.68 79.67
CA ASP A 399 -35.02 -94.55 80.71
C ASP A 399 -35.58 -93.11 80.68
N HIS A 400 -36.74 -92.89 81.29
CA HIS A 400 -37.45 -91.61 81.32
C HIS A 400 -36.60 -90.51 81.98
N PRO A 401 -36.42 -89.32 81.38
CA PRO A 401 -35.54 -88.27 81.93
C PRO A 401 -35.95 -87.78 83.33
N ILE A 402 -37.23 -87.90 83.68
CA ILE A 402 -37.77 -87.54 85.01
C ILE A 402 -37.31 -88.50 86.13
N ASN A 403 -36.93 -89.74 85.80
CA ASN A 403 -36.40 -90.72 86.75
C ASN A 403 -34.97 -90.40 87.22
N HIS A 404 -34.29 -89.46 86.53
CA HIS A 404 -32.86 -89.16 86.69
C HIS A 404 -32.57 -87.74 87.20
N PRO A 405 -33.00 -87.38 88.43
CA PRO A 405 -32.79 -86.04 89.00
C PRO A 405 -31.30 -85.65 89.15
N GLU A 406 -30.38 -86.61 89.12
CA GLU A 406 -28.93 -86.40 89.08
C GLU A 406 -28.44 -85.74 87.78
N ASN A 407 -29.14 -85.96 86.65
CA ASN A 407 -28.84 -85.34 85.36
C ASN A 407 -29.50 -83.94 85.22
N GLY A 408 -30.46 -83.64 86.10
CA GLY A 408 -31.17 -82.37 86.20
C GLY A 408 -32.64 -82.57 86.52
N HIS A 409 -33.36 -81.48 86.79
CA HIS A 409 -34.84 -81.55 86.78
C HIS A 409 -35.32 -81.60 85.33
N PHE A 410 -36.12 -82.61 84.99
CA PHE A 410 -36.90 -82.64 83.75
C PHE A 410 -38.33 -82.14 83.98
N PHE A 411 -39.06 -81.91 82.89
CA PHE A 411 -40.47 -81.52 82.94
C PHE A 411 -41.34 -82.67 83.47
N SER A 412 -42.57 -82.33 83.91
CA SER A 412 -43.56 -83.29 84.37
C SER A 412 -44.77 -83.32 83.42
N ASP A 413 -45.01 -84.51 82.86
CA ASP A 413 -45.97 -84.85 81.82
C ASP A 413 -46.41 -86.34 82.00
N GLU A 414 -47.20 -86.83 81.05
CA GLU A 414 -47.31 -88.26 80.71
C GLU A 414 -46.43 -88.49 79.46
N GLU A 415 -45.45 -89.39 79.52
CA GLU A 415 -44.36 -89.56 78.53
C GLU A 415 -44.23 -91.05 78.15
N ASP A 416 -44.24 -91.35 76.85
CA ASP A 416 -43.93 -92.65 76.26
C ASP A 416 -42.63 -92.54 75.44
N ILE A 417 -41.67 -93.46 75.63
CA ILE A 417 -40.37 -93.45 74.95
C ILE A 417 -40.14 -94.75 74.16
N ALA A 418 -39.53 -94.66 72.97
CA ALA A 418 -39.20 -95.80 72.14
C ALA A 418 -37.76 -95.76 71.60
N ASP A 419 -37.20 -96.96 71.41
CA ASP A 419 -35.92 -97.25 70.76
C ASP A 419 -36.20 -98.04 69.46
N GLY A 420 -35.68 -97.57 68.33
CA GLY A 420 -35.49 -98.37 67.13
C GLY A 420 -36.74 -98.67 66.28
N GLY A 421 -37.60 -97.69 66.00
CA GLY A 421 -38.71 -97.88 65.05
C GLY A 421 -39.69 -96.72 64.94
N SER A 422 -40.84 -96.95 64.29
CA SER A 422 -42.00 -96.05 64.37
C SER A 422 -42.64 -96.23 65.74
N GLN A 423 -42.82 -95.14 66.48
CA GLN A 423 -43.02 -95.21 67.93
C GLN A 423 -44.40 -95.76 68.30
N VAL A 424 -45.44 -95.32 67.59
CA VAL A 424 -46.82 -95.78 67.84
C VAL A 424 -46.99 -97.28 67.57
N PRO A 425 -46.48 -97.86 66.46
CA PRO A 425 -46.43 -99.32 66.29
C PRO A 425 -45.69 -100.08 67.40
N LEU A 426 -44.64 -99.51 68.01
CA LEU A 426 -43.93 -100.12 69.14
C LEU A 426 -44.79 -100.10 70.41
N TYR A 427 -45.35 -98.94 70.78
CA TYR A 427 -46.27 -98.80 71.91
C TYR A 427 -47.49 -99.72 71.79
N MET A 428 -48.01 -99.88 70.57
CA MET A 428 -49.14 -100.78 70.31
C MET A 428 -48.76 -102.27 70.33
N GLY A 429 -47.47 -102.61 70.29
CA GLY A 429 -46.96 -103.98 70.36
C GLY A 429 -47.16 -104.64 71.74
N GLU A 430 -47.17 -103.86 72.82
CA GLU A 430 -47.38 -104.36 74.20
C GLU A 430 -48.73 -105.08 74.37
N LYS A 431 -49.70 -104.84 73.47
CA LYS A 431 -50.97 -105.58 73.39
C LYS A 431 -50.75 -107.10 73.41
N GLN A 432 -49.62 -107.60 72.89
CA GLN A 432 -49.33 -109.03 72.92
C GLN A 432 -49.41 -109.62 74.34
N TRP A 433 -48.97 -108.90 75.38
CA TRP A 433 -49.07 -109.38 76.76
C TRP A 433 -50.51 -109.52 77.26
N ILE A 434 -51.41 -108.62 76.82
CA ILE A 434 -52.86 -108.72 77.08
C ILE A 434 -53.46 -109.90 76.30
N ASP A 435 -53.11 -110.04 75.03
CA ASP A 435 -53.64 -111.10 74.17
C ASP A 435 -53.16 -112.49 74.60
N ASP A 436 -51.92 -112.62 75.09
CA ASP A 436 -51.36 -113.84 75.70
C ASP A 436 -52.06 -114.17 77.03
N GLN A 437 -52.41 -113.18 77.86
CA GLN A 437 -53.22 -113.43 79.06
C GLN A 437 -54.66 -113.87 78.71
N ILE A 438 -55.30 -113.24 77.71
CA ILE A 438 -56.63 -113.64 77.22
C ILE A 438 -56.61 -115.04 76.60
N ALA A 439 -55.51 -115.43 75.92
CA ALA A 439 -55.36 -116.76 75.36
C ALA A 439 -55.28 -117.86 76.44
N ASN A 440 -54.71 -117.55 77.60
CA ASN A 440 -54.69 -118.45 78.76
C ASN A 440 -56.00 -118.39 79.58
N HIS A 441 -56.64 -117.22 79.64
CA HIS A 441 -57.86 -116.93 80.40
C HIS A 441 -58.91 -116.22 79.53
N PRO A 442 -59.70 -116.95 78.72
CA PRO A 442 -60.66 -116.35 77.79
C PRO A 442 -61.74 -115.47 78.45
N GLU A 443 -62.01 -115.68 79.74
CA GLU A 443 -62.90 -114.84 80.55
C GLU A 443 -62.36 -113.41 80.76
N TYR A 444 -61.06 -113.16 80.57
CA TYR A 444 -60.45 -111.83 80.67
C TYR A 444 -60.71 -110.96 79.43
N ALA A 445 -61.19 -111.54 78.32
CA ALA A 445 -61.46 -110.80 77.08
C ALA A 445 -62.39 -109.57 77.27
N GLN A 446 -63.26 -109.58 78.29
CA GLN A 446 -64.13 -108.45 78.63
C GLN A 446 -63.35 -107.19 79.06
N TYR A 447 -62.11 -107.34 79.52
CA TYR A 447 -61.20 -106.24 79.91
C TYR A 447 -60.23 -105.85 78.77
N SER A 448 -60.45 -106.34 77.54
CA SER A 448 -59.73 -105.82 76.38
C SER A 448 -60.19 -104.40 76.02
N TYR A 449 -59.27 -103.65 75.42
CA TYR A 449 -59.41 -102.24 75.06
C TYR A 449 -60.03 -102.06 73.66
N ASP A 450 -60.00 -103.10 72.81
CA ASP A 450 -60.51 -103.11 71.44
C ASP A 450 -62.00 -103.53 71.32
N ASN A 451 -62.70 -103.72 72.45
CA ASN A 451 -64.10 -104.13 72.56
C ASN A 451 -65.17 -103.11 72.05
N GLY A 452 -64.76 -102.10 71.26
CA GLY A 452 -65.64 -101.06 70.71
C GLY A 452 -65.40 -99.69 71.34
N HIS A 453 -66.47 -98.94 71.65
CA HIS A 453 -66.35 -97.58 72.20
C HIS A 453 -65.85 -97.61 73.66
N LEU A 454 -64.54 -97.58 73.83
CA LEU A 454 -63.87 -97.51 75.11
C LEU A 454 -64.16 -96.18 75.83
N THR A 455 -64.74 -96.24 77.04
CA THR A 455 -64.94 -95.06 77.90
C THR A 455 -63.80 -94.92 78.90
N TYR A 456 -63.59 -93.73 79.47
CA TYR A 456 -62.53 -93.54 80.48
C TYR A 456 -62.73 -94.44 81.72
N ASP A 457 -63.96 -94.57 82.22
CA ASP A 457 -64.25 -95.44 83.37
C ASP A 457 -63.98 -96.92 83.02
N GLN A 458 -64.22 -97.35 81.78
CA GLN A 458 -63.88 -98.70 81.31
C GLN A 458 -62.36 -98.89 81.13
N TRP A 459 -61.67 -97.92 80.53
CA TRP A 459 -60.21 -97.91 80.40
C TRP A 459 -59.53 -98.00 81.77
N LYS A 460 -59.98 -97.20 82.74
CA LYS A 460 -59.47 -97.24 84.12
C LYS A 460 -59.74 -98.58 84.80
N ALA A 461 -60.95 -99.13 84.62
CA ALA A 461 -61.29 -100.45 85.16
C ALA A 461 -60.49 -101.60 84.49
N ASN A 462 -60.16 -101.47 83.21
CA ASN A 462 -59.26 -102.39 82.51
C ASN A 462 -57.83 -102.27 83.08
N ASN A 463 -57.28 -101.06 83.25
CA ASN A 463 -55.96 -100.87 83.84
C ASN A 463 -55.88 -101.48 85.26
N GLU A 464 -56.84 -101.14 86.13
CA GLU A 464 -56.93 -101.72 87.48
C GLU A 464 -57.07 -103.25 87.46
N PHE A 465 -57.79 -103.80 86.48
CA PHE A 465 -57.86 -105.25 86.29
C PHE A 465 -56.50 -105.85 85.91
N TRP A 466 -55.85 -105.33 84.87
CA TRP A 466 -54.59 -105.89 84.34
C TRP A 466 -53.41 -105.76 85.31
N GLU A 467 -53.34 -104.65 86.07
CA GLU A 467 -52.35 -104.46 87.14
C GLU A 467 -52.51 -105.52 88.25
N ASN A 468 -53.75 -105.80 88.67
CA ASN A 468 -54.04 -106.86 89.64
C ASN A 468 -53.84 -108.29 89.08
N HIS A 469 -53.67 -108.45 87.77
CA HIS A 469 -53.41 -109.74 87.10
C HIS A 469 -51.98 -109.86 86.55
N GLY A 470 -51.06 -109.00 86.99
CA GLY A 470 -49.62 -109.16 86.79
C GLY A 470 -49.05 -108.55 85.52
N LEU A 471 -49.79 -107.69 84.83
CA LEU A 471 -49.23 -106.78 83.82
C LEU A 471 -48.81 -105.46 84.48
N ILE A 472 -47.81 -104.78 83.93
CA ILE A 472 -47.15 -103.63 84.57
C ILE A 472 -47.57 -102.33 83.87
N MET A 473 -48.06 -101.36 84.66
CA MET A 473 -48.52 -100.06 84.15
C MET A 473 -47.39 -99.03 83.96
N TYR A 474 -46.29 -99.15 84.71
CA TYR A 474 -45.19 -98.18 84.74
C TYR A 474 -43.83 -98.87 84.95
N GLY A 475 -42.80 -98.43 84.22
CA GLY A 475 -41.46 -99.05 84.19
C GLY A 475 -41.20 -99.81 82.89
N GLY A 476 -40.01 -100.39 82.72
CA GLY A 476 -39.60 -101.10 81.50
C GLY A 476 -39.32 -102.60 81.70
N GLY A 477 -39.64 -103.42 80.70
CA GLY A 477 -39.37 -104.87 80.67
C GLY A 477 -40.51 -105.71 80.10
N ASP A 478 -40.40 -107.04 80.23
CA ASP A 478 -41.49 -107.96 79.89
C ASP A 478 -42.76 -107.66 80.71
N TYR A 479 -43.93 -107.92 80.13
CA TYR A 479 -45.26 -107.69 80.73
C TYR A 479 -45.66 -106.23 81.02
N VAL A 480 -44.84 -105.25 80.63
CA VAL A 480 -45.25 -103.83 80.61
C VAL A 480 -46.30 -103.60 79.51
N ILE A 481 -47.33 -102.82 79.84
CA ILE A 481 -48.39 -102.37 78.91
C ILE A 481 -48.68 -100.86 79.05
N GLY A 482 -47.75 -100.10 79.65
CA GLY A 482 -47.93 -98.68 79.94
C GLY A 482 -48.24 -97.86 78.69
N HIS A 483 -47.39 -97.98 77.67
CA HIS A 483 -47.50 -97.21 76.42
C HIS A 483 -48.77 -97.58 75.63
N TYR A 484 -49.16 -98.86 75.62
CA TYR A 484 -50.44 -99.30 75.06
C TYR A 484 -51.64 -98.73 75.82
N THR A 485 -51.57 -98.64 77.15
CA THR A 485 -52.64 -97.98 77.91
C THR A 485 -52.69 -96.48 77.64
N SER A 486 -51.57 -95.77 77.48
CA SER A 486 -51.60 -94.36 77.06
C SER A 486 -52.17 -94.22 75.63
N MET A 487 -51.67 -94.98 74.65
CA MET A 487 -52.17 -94.95 73.28
C MET A 487 -53.67 -95.29 73.14
N THR A 488 -54.26 -95.98 74.12
CA THR A 488 -55.70 -96.27 74.19
C THR A 488 -56.49 -95.35 75.16
N ASN A 489 -55.84 -94.45 75.90
CA ASN A 489 -56.44 -93.53 76.88
C ASN A 489 -57.50 -92.60 76.24
N PRO A 490 -58.81 -92.75 76.57
CA PRO A 490 -59.86 -91.95 75.93
C PRO A 490 -59.83 -90.45 76.24
N TYR A 491 -59.07 -90.02 77.26
CA TYR A 491 -58.95 -88.62 77.70
C TYR A 491 -57.62 -87.96 77.34
N GLN A 492 -56.71 -88.63 76.61
CA GLN A 492 -55.48 -88.00 76.11
C GLN A 492 -55.79 -86.77 75.22
N ASP A 493 -55.12 -85.65 75.47
CA ASP A 493 -55.21 -84.39 74.72
C ASP A 493 -53.87 -83.64 74.79
N GLY A 494 -53.63 -82.69 73.88
CA GLY A 494 -52.41 -81.88 73.91
C GLY A 494 -51.15 -82.71 73.70
N VAL A 495 -51.14 -83.60 72.71
CA VAL A 495 -50.02 -84.50 72.41
C VAL A 495 -48.88 -83.77 71.71
N GLY A 496 -47.66 -84.22 71.98
CA GLY A 496 -46.46 -83.96 71.20
C GLY A 496 -45.83 -85.27 70.77
N MET A 497 -45.18 -85.27 69.60
CA MET A 497 -44.43 -86.40 69.07
C MET A 497 -43.12 -85.89 68.49
N ALA A 498 -42.04 -86.61 68.77
CA ALA A 498 -40.69 -86.30 68.33
C ALA A 498 -39.91 -87.58 67.98
N ASP A 499 -38.87 -87.39 67.15
CA ASP A 499 -38.06 -88.43 66.51
C ASP A 499 -36.62 -87.92 66.48
N ALA A 500 -35.69 -88.62 67.12
CA ALA A 500 -34.25 -88.37 67.12
C ALA A 500 -33.48 -89.49 66.38
N ASN A 501 -34.04 -89.99 65.27
CA ASN A 501 -33.61 -91.11 64.43
C ASN A 501 -33.59 -92.50 65.10
N GLU A 502 -32.97 -92.62 66.26
CA GLU A 502 -32.79 -93.87 67.02
C GLU A 502 -33.77 -93.95 68.18
N TYR A 503 -33.97 -92.82 68.88
CA TYR A 503 -34.95 -92.68 69.96
C TYR A 503 -36.08 -91.72 69.57
N SER A 504 -37.25 -91.91 70.16
CA SER A 504 -38.44 -91.11 69.89
C SER A 504 -39.33 -91.02 71.13
N SER A 505 -40.07 -89.93 71.27
CA SER A 505 -40.91 -89.66 72.44
C SER A 505 -42.29 -89.13 72.06
N THR A 506 -43.30 -89.57 72.82
CA THR A 506 -44.66 -89.04 72.80
C THR A 506 -45.01 -88.47 74.16
N ASP A 507 -45.35 -87.19 74.21
CA ASP A 507 -45.46 -86.43 75.46
C ASP A 507 -46.83 -85.75 75.51
N ILE A 508 -47.48 -85.76 76.67
CA ILE A 508 -48.93 -85.55 76.78
C ILE A 508 -49.24 -84.48 77.82
N LEU A 509 -49.77 -83.34 77.36
CA LEU A 509 -50.16 -82.20 78.20
C LEU A 509 -51.69 -82.01 78.21
N ALA A 510 -52.39 -82.99 78.78
CA ALA A 510 -53.85 -83.07 78.74
C ALA A 510 -54.55 -81.95 79.53
N ASP A 511 -55.41 -81.17 78.84
CA ASP A 511 -56.26 -80.15 79.47
C ASP A 511 -57.57 -80.79 79.96
N LEU A 512 -57.52 -81.42 81.13
CA LEU A 512 -58.62 -82.19 81.70
C LEU A 512 -59.54 -81.35 82.60
N ASN A 513 -60.85 -81.62 82.52
CA ASN A 513 -61.78 -81.24 83.58
C ASN A 513 -61.67 -82.26 84.71
N TYR A 514 -61.70 -81.80 85.97
CA TYR A 514 -61.63 -82.66 87.15
C TYR A 514 -62.87 -82.49 88.05
N LYS A 515 -63.31 -83.58 88.68
CA LYS A 515 -64.19 -83.56 89.86
C LYS A 515 -63.33 -83.81 91.10
N GLN A 516 -63.57 -83.03 92.16
CA GLN A 516 -63.11 -83.40 93.50
C GLN A 516 -64.03 -84.52 94.04
N VAL A 517 -63.43 -85.62 94.49
CA VAL A 517 -64.11 -86.70 95.20
C VAL A 517 -63.43 -86.85 96.56
N VAL A 518 -64.19 -87.02 97.63
CA VAL A 518 -63.61 -87.26 98.96
C VAL A 518 -62.80 -88.55 98.91
N ASP A 519 -61.53 -88.44 99.29
CA ASP A 519 -60.62 -89.58 99.44
C ASP A 519 -60.78 -90.18 100.84
N HIS A 520 -60.41 -89.39 101.86
CA HIS A 520 -60.64 -89.72 103.26
C HIS A 520 -60.86 -88.45 104.10
N VAL A 521 -61.43 -88.63 105.29
CA VAL A 521 -61.58 -87.58 106.30
C VAL A 521 -60.70 -87.92 107.49
N VAL A 522 -59.80 -87.01 107.85
CA VAL A 522 -58.99 -87.10 109.06
C VAL A 522 -59.67 -86.31 110.18
N ASN A 523 -60.00 -86.98 111.27
CA ASN A 523 -60.51 -86.35 112.47
C ASN A 523 -59.32 -85.91 113.32
N ASN A 524 -59.10 -84.60 113.40
CA ASN A 524 -57.99 -84.00 114.12
C ASN A 524 -58.17 -84.14 115.65
N PRO A 525 -57.08 -84.11 116.45
CA PRO A 525 -57.15 -84.25 117.91
C PRO A 525 -57.94 -83.15 118.65
N ASP A 526 -58.29 -82.04 117.98
CA ASP A 526 -59.12 -80.95 118.51
C ASP A 526 -60.63 -81.12 118.22
N GLY A 527 -61.01 -82.16 117.48
CA GLY A 527 -62.40 -82.41 117.05
C GLY A 527 -62.78 -81.73 115.74
N SER A 528 -61.85 -81.11 115.01
CA SER A 528 -62.07 -80.67 113.62
C SER A 528 -61.90 -81.81 112.61
N GLU A 529 -62.63 -81.76 111.49
CA GLU A 529 -62.49 -82.73 110.40
C GLU A 529 -61.76 -82.10 109.22
N THR A 530 -60.76 -82.79 108.67
CA THR A 530 -60.03 -82.38 107.46
C THR A 530 -60.31 -83.36 106.34
N THR A 531 -61.07 -82.92 105.34
CA THR A 531 -61.40 -83.71 104.15
C THR A 531 -60.29 -83.60 103.11
N TYR A 532 -59.68 -84.73 102.75
CA TYR A 532 -58.78 -84.85 101.61
C TYR A 532 -59.59 -85.24 100.37
N TYR A 533 -59.21 -84.70 99.21
CA TYR A 533 -59.95 -84.88 97.96
C TYR A 533 -59.03 -85.38 96.84
N ASN A 534 -59.42 -86.48 96.20
CA ASN A 534 -58.82 -86.92 94.95
C ASN A 534 -59.42 -86.12 93.78
N LEU A 535 -58.58 -85.73 92.84
CA LEU A 535 -58.99 -85.14 91.57
C LEU A 535 -59.16 -86.26 90.54
N ILE A 536 -60.40 -86.61 90.22
CA ILE A 536 -60.71 -87.59 89.18
C ILE A 536 -61.07 -86.84 87.89
N PRO A 537 -60.46 -87.14 86.73
CA PRO A 537 -60.84 -86.48 85.49
C PRO A 537 -62.27 -86.88 85.05
N THR A 538 -62.96 -85.95 84.39
CA THR A 538 -64.36 -86.11 83.93
C THR A 538 -64.54 -85.89 82.43
N GLY A 539 -63.48 -85.55 81.71
CA GLY A 539 -63.46 -85.36 80.27
C GLY A 539 -62.50 -84.26 79.84
N VAL A 540 -62.10 -84.28 78.58
CA VAL A 540 -61.22 -83.27 77.97
C VAL A 540 -61.94 -81.94 77.80
N LYS A 541 -61.24 -80.84 78.12
CA LYS A 541 -61.70 -79.46 77.90
C LYS A 541 -61.43 -79.04 76.45
N ASN A 542 -62.37 -79.38 75.58
CA ASN A 542 -62.30 -79.17 74.14
C ASN A 542 -62.40 -77.68 73.72
N ASP A 543 -61.35 -76.89 73.93
CA ASP A 543 -61.23 -75.52 73.40
C ASP A 543 -60.82 -75.56 71.92
N PRO A 544 -61.62 -75.02 70.97
CA PRO A 544 -61.24 -74.99 69.57
C PRO A 544 -59.99 -74.15 69.29
N ASN A 545 -59.69 -73.14 70.14
CA ASN A 545 -58.61 -72.18 69.91
C ASN A 545 -57.24 -72.62 70.44
N LYS A 546 -57.17 -73.64 71.31
CA LYS A 546 -55.92 -74.19 71.86
C LYS A 546 -55.43 -75.36 71.00
N GLY A 547 -54.12 -75.49 70.81
CA GLY A 547 -53.50 -76.55 70.00
C GLY A 547 -53.91 -76.54 68.53
N PHE A 548 -53.56 -77.61 67.82
CA PHE A 548 -53.79 -77.77 66.38
C PHE A 548 -54.41 -79.16 66.11
N THR A 549 -55.21 -79.29 65.05
CA THR A 549 -55.45 -80.63 64.49
C THR A 549 -54.17 -81.17 63.85
N ILE A 550 -54.06 -82.50 63.74
CA ILE A 550 -52.87 -83.14 63.17
C ILE A 550 -52.64 -82.68 61.72
N ASP A 551 -53.69 -82.54 60.91
CA ASP A 551 -53.58 -81.98 59.55
C ASP A 551 -53.11 -80.52 59.53
N GLU A 552 -53.60 -79.65 60.42
CA GLU A 552 -53.11 -78.26 60.52
C GLU A 552 -51.62 -78.23 60.88
N TYR A 553 -51.20 -79.03 61.87
CA TYR A 553 -49.80 -79.13 62.28
C TYR A 553 -48.90 -79.65 61.14
N LYS A 554 -49.28 -80.76 60.49
CA LYS A 554 -48.56 -81.32 59.33
C LYS A 554 -48.43 -80.33 58.18
N ASN A 555 -49.47 -79.53 57.92
CA ASN A 555 -49.43 -78.47 56.91
C ASN A 555 -48.49 -77.32 57.32
N LEU A 556 -48.49 -76.90 58.58
CA LEU A 556 -47.58 -75.87 59.10
C LEU A 556 -46.11 -76.32 59.03
N VAL A 557 -45.79 -77.54 59.46
CA VAL A 557 -44.43 -78.11 59.38
C VAL A 557 -43.98 -78.21 57.92
N ASN A 558 -44.77 -78.82 57.02
CA ASN A 558 -44.37 -78.94 55.61
C ASN A 558 -44.21 -77.59 54.91
N LYS A 559 -45.08 -76.60 55.20
CA LYS A 559 -44.97 -75.23 54.71
C LYS A 559 -43.67 -74.56 55.19
N TYR A 560 -43.29 -74.77 56.45
CA TYR A 560 -42.07 -74.19 57.02
C TYR A 560 -40.81 -74.84 56.45
N VAL A 561 -40.70 -76.17 56.54
CA VAL A 561 -39.52 -76.95 56.09
C VAL A 561 -39.26 -76.77 54.58
N ALA A 562 -40.28 -76.50 53.78
CA ALA A 562 -40.11 -76.20 52.35
C ALA A 562 -39.38 -74.86 52.07
N ASN A 563 -39.44 -73.87 52.97
CA ASN A 563 -38.70 -72.60 52.85
C ASN A 563 -38.55 -71.89 54.21
N PRO A 564 -37.69 -72.37 55.13
CA PRO A 564 -37.53 -71.78 56.46
C PRO A 564 -37.08 -70.31 56.43
N ASN A 565 -36.29 -69.93 55.41
CA ASN A 565 -35.80 -68.56 55.22
C ASN A 565 -36.88 -67.56 54.77
N ALA A 566 -38.12 -68.00 54.52
CA ALA A 566 -39.26 -67.13 54.29
C ALA A 566 -39.89 -66.57 55.60
N ALA A 567 -39.41 -66.98 56.78
CA ALA A 567 -39.95 -66.52 58.06
C ALA A 567 -39.82 -65.00 58.27
N ASN A 568 -40.83 -64.40 58.91
CA ASN A 568 -40.94 -62.94 59.11
C ASN A 568 -39.70 -62.32 59.79
N PHE A 569 -39.13 -62.99 60.81
CA PHE A 569 -37.89 -62.53 61.45
C PHE A 569 -36.66 -62.54 60.52
N VAL A 570 -36.57 -63.46 59.56
CA VAL A 570 -35.48 -63.48 58.56
C VAL A 570 -35.64 -62.33 57.57
N ALA A 571 -36.86 -62.12 57.07
CA ALA A 571 -37.18 -60.99 56.19
C ALA A 571 -36.92 -59.62 56.88
N THR A 572 -37.22 -59.53 58.19
CA THR A 572 -36.95 -58.34 59.01
C THR A 572 -35.44 -58.09 59.17
N ALA A 573 -34.64 -59.13 59.40
CA ALA A 573 -33.19 -59.02 59.47
C ALA A 573 -32.56 -58.62 58.12
N GLN A 574 -33.08 -59.16 57.01
CA GLN A 574 -32.66 -58.80 55.65
C GLN A 574 -32.93 -57.31 55.37
N ALA A 575 -34.15 -56.83 55.64
CA ALA A 575 -34.51 -55.43 55.46
C ALA A 575 -33.66 -54.47 56.32
N ALA A 576 -33.30 -54.87 57.55
CA ALA A 576 -32.38 -54.12 58.39
C ALA A 576 -30.94 -54.07 57.81
N LYS A 577 -30.47 -55.16 57.21
CA LYS A 577 -29.18 -55.22 56.50
C LYS A 577 -29.17 -54.36 55.23
N ASP A 578 -30.25 -54.33 54.46
CA ASP A 578 -30.36 -53.51 53.24
C ASP A 578 -30.52 -52.02 53.55
N THR A 579 -31.17 -51.68 54.67
CA THR A 579 -31.21 -50.30 55.19
C THR A 579 -29.81 -49.83 55.58
N ALA A 580 -29.03 -50.65 56.28
CA ALA A 580 -27.64 -50.33 56.64
C ALA A 580 -26.71 -50.25 55.42
N GLN A 581 -26.91 -51.09 54.40
CA GLN A 581 -26.19 -51.00 53.13
C GLN A 581 -26.47 -49.66 52.43
N SER A 582 -27.74 -49.26 52.39
CA SER A 582 -28.17 -48.01 51.74
C SER A 582 -27.53 -46.77 52.37
N ALA A 583 -27.26 -46.80 53.69
CA ALA A 583 -26.51 -45.74 54.38
C ALA A 583 -25.03 -45.72 53.96
N VAL A 584 -24.35 -46.88 53.95
CA VAL A 584 -22.97 -47.01 53.46
C VAL A 584 -22.81 -46.53 52.02
N ASP A 585 -23.74 -46.91 51.14
CA ASP A 585 -23.71 -46.53 49.71
C ASP A 585 -23.94 -45.02 49.52
N SER A 586 -24.80 -44.41 50.35
CA SER A 586 -25.02 -42.95 50.40
C SER A 586 -23.78 -42.20 50.88
N ASP A 587 -23.14 -42.67 51.96
CA ASP A 587 -21.96 -42.03 52.55
C ASP A 587 -20.72 -42.15 51.66
N GLN A 588 -20.55 -43.28 50.97
CA GLN A 588 -19.53 -43.42 49.92
C GLN A 588 -19.78 -42.45 48.75
N SER A 589 -21.05 -42.29 48.34
CA SER A 589 -21.43 -41.35 47.28
C SER A 589 -21.18 -39.88 47.68
N GLU A 590 -21.43 -39.51 48.95
CA GLU A 590 -21.06 -38.19 49.46
C GLU A 590 -19.53 -38.02 49.50
N LEU A 591 -18.79 -39.01 50.00
CA LEU A 591 -17.33 -38.99 50.08
C LEU A 591 -16.68 -38.75 48.71
N ASP A 592 -17.19 -39.40 47.66
CA ASP A 592 -16.72 -39.22 46.29
C ASP A 592 -17.05 -37.81 45.77
N ALA A 593 -18.25 -37.29 46.04
CA ALA A 593 -18.63 -35.93 45.67
C ALA A 593 -17.78 -34.85 46.37
N LYS A 594 -17.45 -35.05 47.66
CA LYS A 594 -16.56 -34.16 48.43
C LYS A 594 -15.11 -34.24 47.94
N ASN A 595 -14.59 -35.43 47.62
CA ASN A 595 -13.26 -35.57 47.01
C ASN A 595 -13.17 -34.90 45.64
N ASN A 596 -14.18 -35.05 44.77
CA ASN A 596 -14.25 -34.33 43.49
C ASN A 596 -14.29 -32.80 43.69
N SER A 597 -14.96 -32.32 44.74
CA SER A 597 -15.01 -30.89 45.10
C SER A 597 -13.65 -30.35 45.54
N LYS A 598 -12.95 -31.07 46.43
CA LYS A 598 -11.55 -30.82 46.83
C LYS A 598 -10.62 -30.72 45.62
N ASP A 599 -10.76 -31.63 44.67
CA ASP A 599 -9.98 -31.66 43.43
C ASP A 599 -10.24 -30.43 42.52
N SER A 600 -11.48 -29.94 42.48
CA SER A 600 -11.87 -28.73 41.76
C SER A 600 -11.31 -27.45 42.42
N ILE A 601 -11.34 -27.40 43.75
CA ILE A 601 -10.76 -26.30 44.54
C ILE A 601 -9.23 -26.26 44.38
N GLN A 602 -8.55 -27.42 44.38
CA GLN A 602 -7.11 -27.50 44.14
C GLN A 602 -6.73 -26.99 42.75
N LYS A 603 -7.51 -27.35 41.70
CA LYS A 603 -7.33 -26.81 40.34
C LYS A 603 -7.53 -25.28 40.31
N SER A 604 -8.41 -24.75 41.14
CA SER A 604 -8.65 -23.30 41.28
C SER A 604 -7.49 -22.59 41.96
N ILE A 605 -6.92 -23.16 43.02
CA ILE A 605 -5.68 -22.70 43.67
C ILE A 605 -4.52 -22.64 42.67
N ASP A 606 -4.31 -23.70 41.89
CA ASP A 606 -3.26 -23.76 40.87
C ASP A 606 -3.44 -22.69 39.77
N ASN A 607 -4.68 -22.42 39.38
CA ASN A 607 -5.01 -21.38 38.41
C ASN A 607 -4.78 -19.97 38.96
N PHE A 608 -5.14 -19.69 40.23
CA PHE A 608 -4.82 -18.42 40.87
C PHE A 608 -3.30 -18.23 41.04
N ASN A 609 -2.55 -19.26 41.40
CA ASN A 609 -1.08 -19.20 41.45
C ASN A 609 -0.49 -18.83 40.07
N LYS A 610 -0.91 -19.49 38.99
CA LYS A 610 -0.49 -19.17 37.61
C LYS A 610 -0.89 -17.74 37.19
N ALA A 611 -2.07 -17.27 37.62
CA ALA A 611 -2.55 -15.92 37.33
C ALA A 611 -1.76 -14.85 38.10
N ILE A 612 -1.39 -15.09 39.36
CA ILE A 612 -0.48 -14.24 40.15
C ILE A 612 0.87 -14.10 39.43
N ASP A 613 1.47 -15.23 39.04
CA ASP A 613 2.73 -15.28 38.29
C ASP A 613 2.68 -14.48 36.98
N ALA A 614 1.60 -14.64 36.21
CA ALA A 614 1.38 -13.94 34.96
C ALA A 614 1.21 -12.43 35.16
N THR A 615 0.41 -12.01 36.15
CA THR A 615 0.19 -10.60 36.46
C THR A 615 1.45 -9.94 37.03
N GLN A 616 2.27 -10.63 37.82
CA GLN A 616 3.58 -10.13 38.26
C GLN A 616 4.53 -9.89 37.08
N LYS A 617 4.59 -10.83 36.12
CA LYS A 617 5.40 -10.68 34.90
C LYS A 617 4.87 -9.53 34.01
N ALA A 618 3.56 -9.31 33.98
CA ALA A 618 2.95 -8.16 33.30
C ALA A 618 3.30 -6.83 33.99
N ILE A 619 3.23 -6.75 35.32
CA ILE A 619 3.62 -5.59 36.13
C ILE A 619 5.08 -5.21 35.84
N GLN A 620 6.02 -6.17 35.94
CA GLN A 620 7.43 -5.92 35.68
C GLN A 620 7.63 -5.37 34.26
N LYS A 621 7.06 -6.03 33.25
CA LYS A 621 7.18 -5.59 31.84
C LYS A 621 6.63 -4.16 31.64
N THR A 622 5.53 -3.79 32.29
CA THR A 622 5.00 -2.42 32.21
C THR A 622 5.91 -1.41 32.90
N GLN A 623 6.56 -1.77 34.02
CA GLN A 623 7.57 -0.93 34.66
C GLN A 623 8.83 -0.75 33.80
N ASP A 624 9.33 -1.83 33.18
CA ASP A 624 10.46 -1.80 32.25
C ASP A 624 10.16 -0.88 31.06
N GLN A 625 8.95 -0.98 30.51
CA GLN A 625 8.48 -0.13 29.41
C GLN A 625 8.39 1.34 29.84
N LEU A 626 7.76 1.64 30.98
CA LEU A 626 7.70 3.00 31.54
C LEU A 626 9.10 3.60 31.75
N THR A 627 10.07 2.80 32.20
CA THR A 627 11.46 3.25 32.36
C THR A 627 12.10 3.58 31.01
N SER A 628 11.87 2.75 29.99
CA SER A 628 12.31 3.01 28.62
C SER A 628 11.67 4.26 28.03
N ASP A 629 10.35 4.42 28.16
CA ASP A 629 9.58 5.53 27.58
C ASP A 629 10.00 6.87 28.20
N ASN A 630 10.14 6.93 29.53
CA ASN A 630 10.66 8.12 30.23
C ASN A 630 12.11 8.45 29.83
N THR A 631 12.94 7.42 29.63
CA THR A 631 14.34 7.59 29.17
C THR A 631 14.40 8.16 27.75
N GLU A 632 13.50 7.73 26.86
CA GLU A 632 13.42 8.27 25.50
C GLU A 632 12.77 9.67 25.48
N LEU A 633 11.74 9.92 26.28
CA LEU A 633 11.11 11.24 26.45
C LEU A 633 12.16 12.29 26.82
N GLY A 634 13.05 11.99 27.78
CA GLY A 634 14.15 12.89 28.15
C GLY A 634 15.09 13.23 26.99
N LYS A 635 15.41 12.27 26.11
CA LYS A 635 16.21 12.50 24.89
C LYS A 635 15.45 13.33 23.86
N GLN A 636 14.18 13.01 23.61
CA GLN A 636 13.36 13.75 22.64
C GLN A 636 13.13 15.20 23.09
N GLN A 637 12.96 15.43 24.39
CA GLN A 637 12.88 16.76 24.98
C GLN A 637 14.19 17.56 24.83
N ALA A 638 15.35 16.94 25.10
CA ALA A 638 16.65 17.58 24.90
C ALA A 638 16.90 17.93 23.42
N ASN A 639 16.57 17.00 22.50
CA ASN A 639 16.65 17.22 21.05
C ASN A 639 15.73 18.37 20.59
N LEU A 640 14.51 18.44 21.14
CA LEU A 640 13.56 19.53 20.89
C LEU A 640 14.16 20.89 21.30
N THR A 641 14.66 21.01 22.54
CA THR A 641 15.26 22.24 23.06
C THR A 641 16.52 22.66 22.29
N GLN A 642 17.39 21.72 21.90
CA GLN A 642 18.55 22.04 21.05
C GLN A 642 18.09 22.55 19.68
N THR A 643 17.14 21.87 19.03
CA THR A 643 16.65 22.26 17.70
C THR A 643 15.92 23.61 17.72
N GLN A 644 15.23 23.95 18.83
CA GLN A 644 14.64 25.27 19.04
C GLN A 644 15.72 26.36 19.17
N THR A 645 16.81 26.09 19.91
CA THR A 645 17.99 26.97 20.00
C THR A 645 18.64 27.19 18.63
N ASP A 646 18.86 26.11 17.87
CA ASP A 646 19.44 26.17 16.52
C ASP A 646 18.54 26.96 15.56
N LEU A 647 17.22 26.78 15.63
CA LEU A 647 16.25 27.53 14.84
C LEU A 647 16.29 29.04 15.16
N ALA A 648 16.43 29.41 16.44
CA ALA A 648 16.58 30.80 16.85
C ALA A 648 17.88 31.42 16.31
N ALA A 649 19.01 30.70 16.44
CA ALA A 649 20.31 31.14 15.94
C ALA A 649 20.33 31.31 14.41
N LEU A 650 19.76 30.35 13.66
CA LEU A 650 19.63 30.44 12.20
C LEU A 650 18.71 31.60 11.78
N THR A 651 17.64 31.86 12.54
CA THR A 651 16.73 32.99 12.30
C THR A 651 17.42 34.33 12.50
N ALA A 652 18.21 34.49 13.58
CA ALA A 652 19.02 35.68 13.84
C ALA A 652 20.10 35.89 12.75
N SER A 653 20.83 34.82 12.37
CA SER A 653 21.81 34.85 11.29
C SER A 653 21.19 35.30 9.96
N ASN A 654 19.99 34.81 9.64
CA ASN A 654 19.25 35.19 8.44
C ASN A 654 18.82 36.67 8.44
N ALA A 655 18.46 37.24 9.60
CA ALA A 655 18.17 38.67 9.71
C ALA A 655 19.40 39.54 9.42
N VAL A 656 20.58 39.16 9.93
CA VAL A 656 21.86 39.85 9.63
C VAL A 656 22.19 39.77 8.14
N LYS A 657 22.02 38.59 7.51
CA LYS A 657 22.21 38.40 6.06
C LYS A 657 21.29 39.30 5.23
N ALA A 658 20.02 39.45 5.63
CA ALA A 658 19.08 40.35 4.96
C ALA A 658 19.48 41.83 5.09
N ALA A 659 19.96 42.26 6.26
CA ALA A 659 20.49 43.60 6.46
C ALA A 659 21.75 43.87 5.61
N ASN A 660 22.62 42.86 5.42
CA ASN A 660 23.80 42.96 4.56
C ASN A 660 23.43 43.14 3.08
N LEU A 661 22.43 42.41 2.57
CA LEU A 661 21.94 42.60 1.20
C LEU A 661 21.40 44.02 0.96
N ASN A 662 20.65 44.57 1.93
CA ASN A 662 20.13 45.94 1.82
C ASN A 662 21.27 46.98 1.79
N ARG A 663 22.32 46.79 2.62
CA ARG A 663 23.52 47.65 2.60
C ARG A 663 24.29 47.56 1.28
N ALA A 664 24.48 46.35 0.74
CA ALA A 664 25.14 46.17 -0.56
C ALA A 664 24.38 46.87 -1.70
N LYS A 665 23.04 46.78 -1.71
CA LYS A 665 22.20 47.45 -2.72
C LYS A 665 22.18 48.97 -2.62
N ALA A 666 22.31 49.54 -1.41
CA ALA A 666 22.51 50.97 -1.25
C ALA A 666 23.86 51.42 -1.86
N ALA A 667 24.94 50.68 -1.61
CA ALA A 667 26.27 50.97 -2.17
C ALA A 667 26.31 50.83 -3.71
N GLN A 668 25.58 49.86 -4.28
CA GLN A 668 25.39 49.71 -5.73
C GLN A 668 24.79 50.96 -6.37
N ILE A 669 23.68 51.47 -5.82
CA ILE A 669 22.99 52.68 -6.31
C ILE A 669 23.90 53.92 -6.19
N GLN A 670 24.68 54.03 -5.11
CA GLN A 670 25.65 55.11 -4.95
C GLN A 670 26.75 55.05 -6.03
N ALA A 671 27.35 53.87 -6.26
CA ALA A 671 28.41 53.70 -7.25
C ALA A 671 27.91 53.97 -8.69
N GLU A 672 26.67 53.57 -9.02
CA GLU A 672 26.02 53.93 -10.30
C GLU A 672 25.84 55.45 -10.46
N THR A 673 25.48 56.14 -9.37
CA THR A 673 25.31 57.61 -9.37
C THR A 673 26.65 58.34 -9.54
N GLU A 674 27.71 57.90 -8.83
CA GLU A 674 29.04 58.49 -8.95
C GLU A 674 29.66 58.27 -10.34
N LEU A 675 29.41 57.12 -10.96
CA LEU A 675 29.81 56.80 -12.34
C LEU A 675 29.10 57.68 -13.37
N ALA A 676 27.81 57.98 -13.19
CA ALA A 676 27.07 58.89 -14.06
C ALA A 676 27.60 60.33 -13.96
N ASN A 677 27.93 60.79 -12.75
CA ASN A 677 28.54 62.10 -12.52
C ASN A 677 29.94 62.19 -13.16
N ALA A 678 30.78 61.16 -13.03
CA ALA A 678 32.09 61.11 -13.67
C ALA A 678 31.99 61.19 -15.20
N LYS A 679 31.07 60.44 -15.82
CA LYS A 679 30.86 60.46 -17.28
C LYS A 679 30.36 61.83 -17.77
N THR A 680 29.60 62.55 -16.93
CA THR A 680 29.18 63.93 -17.22
C THR A 680 30.36 64.92 -17.14
N ALA A 681 31.23 64.78 -16.13
CA ALA A 681 32.43 65.61 -15.98
C ALA A 681 33.43 65.41 -17.14
N LEU A 682 33.61 64.18 -17.62
CA LEU A 682 34.42 63.88 -18.81
C LEU A 682 33.89 64.59 -20.06
N LYS A 683 32.58 64.54 -20.33
CA LYS A 683 31.99 65.25 -21.46
C LYS A 683 32.23 66.76 -21.36
N ASN A 684 32.04 67.35 -20.18
CA ASN A 684 32.29 68.77 -19.96
C ASN A 684 33.77 69.15 -20.17
N ALA A 685 34.71 68.26 -19.83
CA ALA A 685 36.13 68.48 -20.12
C ALA A 685 36.42 68.46 -21.64
N GLN A 686 35.80 67.54 -22.37
CA GLN A 686 35.92 67.42 -23.84
C GLN A 686 35.36 68.66 -24.55
N ASP A 687 34.14 69.09 -24.19
CA ASP A 687 33.50 70.30 -24.75
C ASP A 687 34.38 71.55 -24.55
N ASN A 688 35.06 71.66 -23.40
CA ASN A 688 35.98 72.77 -23.11
C ASN A 688 37.28 72.72 -23.92
N LEU A 689 37.78 71.53 -24.25
CA LEU A 689 38.97 71.35 -25.07
C LEU A 689 38.72 71.76 -26.53
N ASP A 690 37.60 71.36 -27.09
CA ASP A 690 37.25 71.64 -28.49
C ASP A 690 37.00 73.15 -28.72
N ASN A 691 36.42 73.84 -27.73
CA ASN A 691 36.32 75.30 -27.71
C ASN A 691 37.71 75.97 -27.68
N ALA A 692 38.61 75.55 -26.79
CA ALA A 692 39.95 76.12 -26.68
C ALA A 692 40.79 75.93 -27.97
N LYS A 693 40.65 74.77 -28.64
CA LYS A 693 41.25 74.50 -29.95
C LYS A 693 40.68 75.37 -31.07
N SER A 694 39.37 75.62 -31.05
CA SER A 694 38.70 76.50 -32.01
C SER A 694 39.14 77.97 -31.86
N GLU A 695 39.34 78.44 -30.63
CA GLU A 695 39.86 79.78 -30.35
C GLU A 695 41.33 79.94 -30.76
N LEU A 696 42.16 78.91 -30.56
CA LEU A 696 43.56 78.91 -30.98
C LEU A 696 43.72 79.16 -32.49
N ALA A 697 42.96 78.46 -33.32
CA ALA A 697 43.02 78.60 -34.78
C ALA A 697 42.71 80.03 -35.27
N ASN A 698 41.81 80.75 -34.57
CA ASN A 698 41.49 82.15 -34.88
C ASN A 698 42.64 83.12 -34.49
N LEU A 699 43.34 82.84 -33.39
CA LEU A 699 44.51 83.62 -32.98
C LEU A 699 45.70 83.38 -33.93
N GLU A 700 45.94 82.14 -34.36
CA GLU A 700 47.00 81.83 -35.33
C GLU A 700 46.81 82.56 -36.67
N LYS A 701 45.57 82.63 -37.17
CA LYS A 701 45.22 83.46 -38.34
C LYS A 701 45.52 84.95 -38.08
N THR A 702 45.16 85.45 -36.91
CA THR A 702 45.35 86.87 -36.54
C THR A 702 46.83 87.24 -36.47
N ALA A 703 47.70 86.36 -35.98
CA ALA A 703 49.14 86.57 -35.93
C ALA A 703 49.78 86.67 -37.33
N GLN A 704 49.35 85.80 -38.26
CA GLN A 704 49.78 85.86 -39.67
C GLN A 704 49.43 87.22 -40.31
N GLU A 705 48.19 87.70 -40.12
CA GLU A 705 47.75 89.01 -40.64
C GLU A 705 48.56 90.19 -40.10
N LYS A 706 49.20 90.09 -38.92
CA LYS A 706 50.12 91.12 -38.39
C LYS A 706 51.56 90.96 -38.90
N ALA A 707 52.02 89.74 -39.13
CA ALA A 707 53.33 89.48 -39.70
C ALA A 707 53.46 90.07 -41.12
N ASP A 708 52.43 89.90 -41.96
CA ASP A 708 52.41 90.43 -43.33
C ASP A 708 52.37 91.97 -43.37
N ALA A 709 51.74 92.61 -42.39
CA ALA A 709 51.69 94.06 -42.26
C ALA A 709 53.05 94.68 -41.90
N ALA A 710 53.79 94.08 -40.97
CA ALA A 710 55.14 94.52 -40.60
C ALA A 710 56.12 94.42 -41.79
N LYS A 711 56.08 93.29 -42.51
CA LYS A 711 56.87 93.11 -43.72
C LYS A 711 56.62 94.21 -44.77
N LYS A 712 55.36 94.56 -45.03
CA LYS A 712 55.00 95.62 -45.98
C LYS A 712 55.60 96.98 -45.60
N ALA A 713 55.63 97.33 -44.31
CA ALA A 713 56.18 98.61 -43.85
C ALA A 713 57.70 98.74 -44.15
N GLN A 714 58.42 97.63 -44.07
CA GLN A 714 59.85 97.56 -44.39
C GLN A 714 60.09 97.59 -45.92
N ASP A 715 59.27 96.87 -46.71
CA ASP A 715 59.34 96.89 -48.18
C ASP A 715 59.09 98.30 -48.78
N ASP A 716 58.27 99.14 -48.12
CA ASP A 716 58.00 100.52 -48.57
C ASP A 716 59.12 101.53 -48.22
N LEU A 717 59.89 101.31 -47.15
CA LEU A 717 61.08 102.11 -46.82
C LEU A 717 62.14 102.03 -47.93
N THR A 718 62.41 100.82 -48.42
CA THR A 718 63.40 100.57 -49.48
C THR A 718 63.09 101.32 -50.78
N LYS A 719 61.79 101.50 -51.11
CA LYS A 719 61.34 102.23 -52.31
C LYS A 719 61.63 103.72 -52.20
N LEU A 720 61.38 104.31 -51.03
CA LEU A 720 61.64 105.74 -50.79
C LEU A 720 63.15 106.03 -50.83
N GLN A 721 63.98 105.16 -50.24
CA GLN A 721 65.43 105.27 -50.31
C GLN A 721 65.95 105.21 -51.76
N LYS A 722 65.39 104.31 -52.59
CA LYS A 722 65.76 104.22 -54.01
C LYS A 722 65.40 105.50 -54.79
N ARG A 723 64.22 106.10 -54.56
CA ARG A 723 63.77 107.33 -55.27
C ARG A 723 64.70 108.52 -55.02
N VAL A 724 65.33 108.62 -53.83
CA VAL A 724 66.39 109.62 -53.57
C VAL A 724 67.60 109.37 -54.48
N SER A 725 68.07 108.13 -54.56
CA SER A 725 69.23 107.75 -55.38
C SER A 725 68.99 107.95 -56.88
N ASP A 726 67.79 107.63 -57.38
CA ASP A 726 67.42 107.80 -58.79
C ASP A 726 67.47 109.27 -59.22
N LEU A 727 66.95 110.20 -58.40
CA LEU A 727 66.96 111.64 -58.67
C LEU A 727 68.38 112.24 -58.67
N GLN A 728 69.30 111.70 -57.87
CA GLN A 728 70.69 112.17 -57.82
C GLN A 728 71.54 111.75 -59.03
N ASN A 729 71.14 110.71 -59.77
CA ASN A 729 71.95 110.09 -60.84
C ASN A 729 71.37 110.30 -62.26
N ALA A 730 70.32 111.11 -62.40
CA ALA A 730 69.53 111.24 -63.64
C ALA A 730 70.34 111.41 -64.96
N PRO A 731 71.41 112.25 -65.04
CA PRO A 731 72.17 112.43 -66.27
C PRO A 731 72.90 111.14 -66.74
N GLN A 732 73.38 110.33 -65.80
CA GLN A 732 74.04 109.05 -66.10
C GLN A 732 73.01 107.99 -66.52
N ILE A 733 71.82 108.00 -65.91
CA ILE A 733 70.71 107.11 -66.26
C ILE A 733 70.26 107.34 -67.71
N LEU A 734 70.16 108.60 -68.15
CA LEU A 734 69.83 108.95 -69.54
C LEU A 734 70.88 108.42 -70.53
N THR A 735 72.17 108.59 -70.23
CA THR A 735 73.26 108.10 -71.09
C THR A 735 73.18 106.58 -71.29
N ASN A 736 72.90 105.84 -70.22
CA ASN A 736 72.80 104.38 -70.25
C ASN A 736 71.54 103.90 -71.02
N ALA A 737 70.43 104.65 -70.96
CA ALA A 737 69.20 104.29 -71.65
C ALA A 737 69.34 104.37 -73.18
N LYS A 738 70.01 105.41 -73.71
CA LYS A 738 70.23 105.57 -75.17
C LYS A 738 71.06 104.44 -75.77
N ALA A 739 72.05 103.95 -75.03
CA ALA A 739 72.83 102.76 -75.43
C ALA A 739 71.97 101.48 -75.48
N ALA A 740 71.01 101.32 -74.56
CA ALA A 740 70.12 100.16 -74.52
C ALA A 740 69.14 100.13 -75.71
N THR A 741 68.57 101.28 -76.09
CA THR A 741 67.69 101.39 -77.28
C THR A 741 68.39 100.95 -78.56
N ALA A 742 69.63 101.42 -78.77
CA ALA A 742 70.41 101.06 -79.96
C ALA A 742 70.63 99.55 -80.07
N LYS A 743 70.95 98.87 -78.96
CA LYS A 743 71.13 97.41 -78.96
C LYS A 743 69.80 96.66 -79.21
N ALA A 744 68.71 97.07 -78.55
CA ALA A 744 67.41 96.41 -78.71
C ALA A 744 66.89 96.49 -80.17
N GLN A 745 67.21 97.58 -80.89
CA GLN A 745 66.82 97.77 -82.28
C GLN A 745 67.51 96.78 -83.24
N ALA A 746 68.76 96.41 -82.96
CA ALA A 746 69.49 95.38 -83.70
C ALA A 746 68.96 93.97 -83.39
N ASP A 747 68.80 93.64 -82.10
CA ASP A 747 68.35 92.32 -81.63
C ASP A 747 66.96 91.93 -82.20
N TYR A 748 66.02 92.87 -82.28
CA TYR A 748 64.71 92.67 -82.90
C TYR A 748 64.79 92.35 -84.41
N THR A 749 65.64 93.08 -85.13
CA THR A 749 65.76 92.96 -86.60
C THR A 749 66.27 91.58 -87.00
N ALA A 750 67.22 91.02 -86.24
CA ALA A 750 67.69 89.65 -86.44
C ALA A 750 66.61 88.60 -86.14
N ALA A 751 65.91 88.73 -85.01
CA ALA A 751 64.88 87.78 -84.58
C ALA A 751 63.69 87.71 -85.55
N LYS A 752 63.24 88.85 -86.10
CA LYS A 752 62.15 88.87 -87.09
C LYS A 752 62.50 88.04 -88.33
N LYS A 753 63.72 88.15 -88.88
CA LYS A 753 64.12 87.37 -90.06
C LYS A 753 64.04 85.87 -89.81
N ALA A 754 64.48 85.40 -88.63
CA ALA A 754 64.40 83.99 -88.27
C ALA A 754 62.95 83.47 -88.20
N ALA A 755 62.01 84.29 -87.71
CA ALA A 755 60.59 83.96 -87.67
C ALA A 755 59.96 83.86 -89.09
N ASP A 756 60.29 84.78 -89.99
CA ASP A 756 59.78 84.79 -91.36
C ASP A 756 60.27 83.59 -92.18
N ASP A 757 61.52 83.13 -91.96
CA ASP A 757 62.09 81.97 -92.66
C ASP A 757 61.58 80.63 -92.09
N ALA A 758 61.33 80.54 -90.77
CA ALA A 758 60.76 79.34 -90.15
C ALA A 758 59.31 79.05 -90.63
N GLU A 759 58.50 80.09 -90.83
CA GLU A 759 57.12 79.96 -91.32
C GLU A 759 57.05 79.39 -92.74
N LYS A 760 57.97 79.77 -93.64
CA LYS A 760 58.06 79.21 -95.00
C LYS A 760 58.33 77.70 -94.99
N ALA A 761 59.14 77.22 -94.05
CA ALA A 761 59.40 75.79 -93.89
C ALA A 761 58.16 75.04 -93.35
N ARG A 762 57.40 75.66 -92.43
CA ARG A 762 56.14 75.10 -91.89
C ARG A 762 55.06 74.94 -92.97
N GLN A 763 54.91 75.92 -93.86
CA GLN A 763 53.89 75.90 -94.91
C GLN A 763 54.10 74.76 -95.93
N LYS A 764 55.36 74.39 -96.24
CA LYS A 764 55.68 73.26 -97.14
C LYS A 764 55.19 71.90 -96.62
N LEU A 765 54.94 71.75 -95.32
CA LEU A 765 54.48 70.50 -94.70
C LEU A 765 52.95 70.42 -94.56
N ALA A 766 52.23 71.53 -94.78
CA ALA A 766 50.78 71.60 -94.54
C ALA A 766 49.97 70.66 -95.45
N SER A 767 50.30 70.62 -96.75
CA SER A 767 49.56 69.84 -97.76
C SER A 767 49.59 68.33 -97.46
N ALA A 768 50.74 67.82 -97.04
CA ALA A 768 50.93 66.40 -96.70
C ALA A 768 50.12 66.00 -95.45
N LYS A 769 50.06 66.88 -94.44
CA LYS A 769 49.25 66.65 -93.23
C LYS A 769 47.76 66.58 -93.56
N SER A 770 47.22 67.59 -94.25
CA SER A 770 45.79 67.66 -94.56
C SER A 770 45.32 66.49 -95.45
N SER A 771 46.17 66.00 -96.36
CA SER A 771 45.85 64.82 -97.18
C SER A 771 45.76 63.54 -96.34
N ALA A 772 46.61 63.38 -95.32
CA ALA A 772 46.58 62.23 -94.43
C ALA A 772 45.39 62.26 -93.46
N ASP A 773 45.11 63.44 -92.87
CA ASP A 773 43.96 63.62 -91.97
C ASP A 773 42.62 63.32 -92.68
N ALA A 774 42.49 63.73 -93.95
CA ALA A 774 41.29 63.50 -94.76
C ALA A 774 41.04 62.01 -95.04
N GLN A 775 42.09 61.21 -95.22
CA GLN A 775 41.98 59.76 -95.40
C GLN A 775 41.51 59.07 -94.11
N VAL A 776 42.02 59.50 -92.94
CA VAL A 776 41.55 59.00 -91.63
C VAL A 776 40.09 59.36 -91.39
N ALA A 777 39.69 60.61 -91.65
CA ALA A 777 38.30 61.05 -91.48
C ALA A 777 37.33 60.26 -92.39
N SER A 778 37.75 59.93 -93.61
CA SER A 778 36.95 59.12 -94.54
C SER A 778 36.82 57.67 -94.05
N ALA A 779 37.92 57.06 -93.60
CA ALA A 779 37.92 55.69 -93.08
C ALA A 779 37.09 55.55 -91.79
N GLN A 780 37.17 56.52 -90.86
CA GLN A 780 36.34 56.53 -89.64
C GLN A 780 34.86 56.60 -90.00
N SER A 781 34.50 57.44 -90.97
CA SER A 781 33.11 57.60 -91.42
C SER A 781 32.56 56.31 -92.03
N ALA A 782 33.39 55.54 -92.74
CA ALA A 782 33.01 54.24 -93.28
C ALA A 782 32.79 53.19 -92.17
N TYR A 783 33.67 53.14 -91.17
CA TYR A 783 33.56 52.22 -90.04
C TYR A 783 32.27 52.46 -89.22
N GLU A 784 31.95 53.70 -88.84
CA GLU A 784 30.71 53.98 -88.10
C GLU A 784 29.45 53.69 -88.93
N ALA A 785 29.51 53.86 -90.27
CA ALA A 785 28.39 53.52 -91.16
C ALA A 785 28.16 51.99 -91.28
N ALA A 786 29.23 51.19 -91.39
CA ALA A 786 29.14 49.73 -91.32
C ALA A 786 28.55 49.29 -89.96
N LYS A 787 28.99 49.93 -88.88
CA LYS A 787 28.57 49.61 -87.51
C LYS A 787 27.10 49.91 -87.23
N ALA A 788 26.59 51.04 -87.73
CA ALA A 788 25.16 51.34 -87.70
C ALA A 788 24.33 50.32 -88.51
N THR A 789 24.88 49.78 -89.60
CA THR A 789 24.24 48.75 -90.43
C THR A 789 24.17 47.41 -89.69
N LEU A 790 25.27 47.01 -89.04
CA LEU A 790 25.37 45.86 -88.16
C LEU A 790 24.37 45.90 -86.99
N ASP A 791 24.29 47.03 -86.29
CA ASP A 791 23.34 47.19 -85.18
C ASP A 791 21.88 47.13 -85.70
N THR A 792 21.60 47.69 -86.88
CA THR A 792 20.28 47.58 -87.53
C THR A 792 19.92 46.12 -87.88
N ALA A 793 20.89 45.31 -88.33
CA ALA A 793 20.68 43.89 -88.58
C ALA A 793 20.41 43.11 -87.28
N LYS A 794 21.18 43.39 -86.21
CA LYS A 794 20.98 42.77 -84.87
C LYS A 794 19.59 43.09 -84.32
N ASP A 795 19.11 44.30 -84.58
CA ASP A 795 17.79 44.77 -84.18
C ASP A 795 16.64 44.15 -85.02
N LYS A 796 16.90 43.65 -86.23
CA LYS A 796 15.95 42.80 -86.99
C LYS A 796 15.87 41.38 -86.41
N LEU A 797 17.04 40.77 -86.14
CA LEU A 797 17.16 39.44 -85.57
C LEU A 797 16.40 39.31 -84.24
N ALA A 798 16.60 40.27 -83.33
CA ALA A 798 15.92 40.30 -82.04
C ALA A 798 14.38 40.34 -82.18
N LYS A 799 13.86 41.05 -83.20
CA LYS A 799 12.41 41.14 -83.48
C LYS A 799 11.86 39.83 -84.04
N ALA A 800 12.59 39.15 -84.91
CA ALA A 800 12.21 37.82 -85.40
C ALA A 800 12.16 36.78 -84.27
N GLN A 801 13.17 36.79 -83.38
CA GLN A 801 13.24 35.88 -82.23
C GLN A 801 12.12 36.12 -81.20
N ALA A 802 11.73 37.38 -80.99
CA ALA A 802 10.63 37.73 -80.08
C ALA A 802 9.27 37.21 -80.55
N GLU A 803 8.97 37.28 -81.85
CA GLU A 803 7.69 36.81 -82.38
C GLU A 803 7.58 35.27 -82.38
N LEU A 804 8.69 34.56 -82.63
CA LEU A 804 8.77 33.10 -82.45
C LEU A 804 8.35 32.69 -81.03
N ALA A 805 8.94 33.31 -80.00
CA ALA A 805 8.62 33.03 -78.60
C ALA A 805 7.17 33.37 -78.23
N ARG A 806 6.57 34.36 -78.89
CA ARG A 806 5.16 34.74 -78.70
C ARG A 806 4.21 33.66 -79.21
N VAL A 807 4.50 33.01 -80.34
CA VAL A 807 3.65 31.94 -80.90
C VAL A 807 3.74 30.67 -80.04
N GLU A 808 4.94 30.23 -79.65
CA GLU A 808 5.12 29.03 -78.79
C GLU A 808 4.48 29.17 -77.39
N ALA A 809 4.22 30.41 -76.93
CA ALA A 809 3.53 30.70 -75.68
C ALA A 809 1.99 30.59 -75.77
N ALA A 810 1.41 30.56 -76.97
CA ALA A 810 -0.04 30.47 -77.16
C ALA A 810 -0.59 29.06 -76.89
N GLU A 811 0.09 28.02 -77.41
CA GLU A 811 -0.35 26.62 -77.30
C GLU A 811 -0.38 26.12 -75.83
N LYS A 812 0.62 26.53 -75.03
CA LYS A 812 0.79 26.08 -73.64
C LYS A 812 -0.27 26.57 -72.65
N ARG A 813 -1.24 27.39 -73.07
CA ARG A 813 -2.35 27.87 -72.21
C ARG A 813 -3.61 26.98 -72.25
N ALA A 814 -3.64 25.93 -73.08
CA ALA A 814 -4.85 25.13 -73.28
C ALA A 814 -5.12 24.02 -72.23
N SER A 815 -4.19 23.72 -71.31
CA SER A 815 -4.25 22.48 -70.50
C SER A 815 -3.83 22.62 -69.03
N SER A 816 -4.78 22.70 -68.08
CA SER A 816 -4.54 22.60 -66.62
C SER A 816 -5.82 22.33 -65.81
N PHE A 817 -5.82 21.46 -64.77
CA PHE A 817 -6.68 21.51 -63.53
C PHE A 817 -6.60 20.27 -62.57
N THR A 818 -6.83 20.47 -61.24
CA THR A 818 -7.25 19.52 -60.13
C THR A 818 -6.22 18.82 -59.16
N ASN A 819 -6.68 18.28 -57.99
CA ASN A 819 -5.92 18.05 -56.72
C ASN A 819 -6.43 16.91 -55.73
N ASN A 820 -5.52 16.29 -54.91
CA ASN A 820 -5.56 15.78 -53.47
C ASN A 820 -6.57 14.72 -52.79
N SER A 821 -6.03 13.85 -51.87
CA SER A 821 -6.58 13.30 -50.54
C SER A 821 -7.31 11.89 -50.32
N SER A 822 -7.21 11.18 -49.13
CA SER A 822 -8.10 10.08 -48.52
C SER A 822 -7.63 9.40 -47.14
N GLU A 823 -8.42 8.51 -46.41
CA GLU A 823 -8.07 7.72 -45.15
C GLU A 823 -8.94 6.44 -44.74
N SER A 824 -8.65 5.65 -43.64
CA SER A 824 -9.33 4.39 -43.12
C SER A 824 -8.63 3.67 -41.90
N ALA A 825 -9.09 2.67 -41.05
CA ALA A 825 -10.29 1.78 -40.77
C ALA A 825 -10.21 1.01 -39.36
N ASN A 826 -11.10 0.04 -38.97
CA ASN A 826 -11.24 -0.57 -37.58
C ASN A 826 -11.72 -2.08 -37.41
N THR A 827 -11.22 -2.89 -36.42
CA THR A 827 -11.78 -4.22 -35.92
C THR A 827 -11.27 -4.69 -34.50
N LYS A 828 -11.70 -5.85 -33.93
CA LYS A 828 -11.21 -6.47 -32.64
C LYS A 828 -11.07 -8.01 -32.68
N THR A 829 -10.14 -8.59 -31.90
CA THR A 829 -9.81 -10.04 -31.86
C THR A 829 -10.04 -10.70 -30.47
N MET A 830 -10.32 -12.02 -30.44
CA MET A 830 -10.50 -12.87 -29.24
C MET A 830 -10.13 -14.35 -29.52
N VAL A 831 -10.01 -15.20 -28.48
CA VAL A 831 -9.56 -16.61 -28.60
C VAL A 831 -10.50 -17.56 -27.85
N LEU A 832 -10.90 -18.68 -28.47
CA LEU A 832 -11.86 -19.65 -27.93
C LEU A 832 -11.25 -20.60 -26.88
N ASN A 833 -11.97 -20.92 -25.80
CA ASN A 833 -11.53 -21.89 -24.78
C ASN A 833 -12.22 -23.28 -24.88
N HIS A 834 -13.27 -23.39 -25.69
CA HIS A 834 -13.94 -24.64 -26.07
C HIS A 834 -14.30 -24.60 -27.56
N ASN A 835 -14.61 -25.75 -28.18
CA ASN A 835 -15.12 -25.80 -29.55
C ASN A 835 -16.50 -25.12 -29.60
N ALA A 836 -16.69 -24.16 -30.50
CA ALA A 836 -17.89 -23.33 -30.55
C ALA A 836 -18.71 -23.59 -31.83
N ARG A 837 -19.97 -24.03 -31.65
CA ARG A 837 -20.96 -24.09 -32.73
C ARG A 837 -21.33 -22.66 -33.18
N ILE A 838 -21.56 -22.49 -34.48
CA ILE A 838 -22.01 -21.23 -35.08
C ILE A 838 -23.54 -21.25 -35.19
N TYR A 839 -24.17 -20.11 -34.92
CA TYR A 839 -25.61 -19.89 -34.93
C TYR A 839 -25.94 -18.66 -35.78
N ASN A 840 -27.16 -18.61 -36.34
CA ASN A 840 -27.70 -17.43 -36.99
C ASN A 840 -28.38 -16.47 -35.98
N SER A 841 -28.85 -15.32 -36.45
CA SER A 841 -29.58 -14.33 -35.63
C SER A 841 -30.87 -14.85 -34.99
N GLU A 842 -31.50 -15.88 -35.58
CA GLU A 842 -32.65 -16.58 -34.98
C GLU A 842 -32.25 -17.58 -33.87
N GLY A 843 -30.95 -17.82 -33.66
CA GLY A 843 -30.44 -18.79 -32.69
C GLY A 843 -30.57 -20.25 -33.13
N LYS A 844 -30.87 -20.53 -34.41
CA LYS A 844 -30.74 -21.87 -34.99
C LYS A 844 -29.25 -22.14 -35.26
N GLN A 845 -28.80 -23.38 -35.05
CA GLN A 845 -27.42 -23.75 -35.36
C GLN A 845 -27.21 -23.77 -36.88
N ALA A 846 -26.18 -23.10 -37.38
CA ALA A 846 -25.85 -23.09 -38.80
C ALA A 846 -25.26 -24.45 -39.23
N LYS A 847 -25.52 -24.87 -40.48
CA LYS A 847 -24.84 -26.01 -41.13
C LYS A 847 -23.39 -25.64 -41.53
N LYS A 848 -22.59 -25.21 -40.57
CA LYS A 848 -21.16 -24.88 -40.73
C LYS A 848 -20.29 -25.60 -39.69
N PRO A 849 -19.00 -25.87 -39.98
CA PRO A 849 -18.08 -26.45 -39.01
C PRO A 849 -18.04 -25.66 -37.70
N SER A 850 -17.90 -26.36 -36.58
CA SER A 850 -17.70 -25.69 -35.28
C SER A 850 -16.26 -25.17 -35.17
N LEU A 851 -16.13 -23.90 -34.80
CA LEU A 851 -14.86 -23.24 -34.51
C LEU A 851 -14.11 -23.98 -33.40
N LYS A 852 -12.78 -24.02 -33.46
CA LYS A 852 -11.96 -24.88 -32.61
C LYS A 852 -11.45 -24.17 -31.37
N LYS A 853 -11.28 -24.93 -30.28
CA LYS A 853 -10.59 -24.48 -29.07
C LYS A 853 -9.17 -24.00 -29.42
N GLY A 854 -8.80 -22.81 -28.95
CA GLY A 854 -7.53 -22.15 -29.28
C GLY A 854 -7.56 -21.28 -30.55
N GLU A 855 -8.63 -21.33 -31.35
CA GLU A 855 -8.75 -20.54 -32.57
C GLU A 855 -8.93 -19.04 -32.27
N THR A 856 -8.30 -18.19 -33.08
CA THR A 856 -8.23 -16.73 -32.87
C THR A 856 -9.15 -16.00 -33.83
N ILE A 857 -10.30 -15.56 -33.34
CA ILE A 857 -11.41 -15.03 -34.12
C ILE A 857 -11.48 -13.49 -34.05
N LYS A 858 -11.76 -12.82 -35.17
CA LYS A 858 -12.03 -11.38 -35.22
C LYS A 858 -13.53 -11.12 -35.06
N ALA A 859 -13.96 -10.66 -33.89
CA ALA A 859 -15.33 -10.25 -33.67
C ALA A 859 -15.57 -8.83 -34.23
N TRP A 860 -16.64 -8.67 -34.98
CA TRP A 860 -17.01 -7.39 -35.61
C TRP A 860 -17.53 -6.40 -34.55
N ASN A 861 -17.74 -5.14 -34.92
CA ASN A 861 -18.36 -4.12 -34.06
C ASN A 861 -17.68 -3.98 -32.67
N HIS A 862 -16.34 -3.94 -32.67
CA HIS A 862 -15.48 -3.97 -31.48
C HIS A 862 -15.78 -5.12 -30.48
N GLY A 863 -16.29 -6.25 -30.97
CA GLY A 863 -16.67 -7.39 -30.15
C GLY A 863 -17.74 -7.04 -29.12
N LYS A 864 -18.79 -6.32 -29.55
CA LYS A 864 -20.03 -6.13 -28.78
C LYS A 864 -20.78 -7.45 -28.66
N LEU A 865 -21.43 -7.68 -27.52
CA LEU A 865 -22.29 -8.85 -27.29
C LEU A 865 -23.69 -8.60 -27.84
N VAL A 866 -24.29 -9.65 -28.40
CA VAL A 866 -25.69 -9.70 -28.86
C VAL A 866 -26.40 -10.82 -28.08
N THR A 867 -27.65 -10.60 -27.65
CA THR A 867 -28.47 -11.62 -26.99
C THR A 867 -29.43 -12.23 -28.01
N ILE A 868 -29.44 -13.55 -28.13
CA ILE A 868 -30.32 -14.30 -29.03
C ILE A 868 -30.95 -15.44 -28.22
N LYS A 869 -32.29 -15.50 -28.18
CA LYS A 869 -33.07 -16.50 -27.39
C LYS A 869 -32.49 -16.72 -25.98
N GLY A 870 -32.41 -15.63 -25.21
CA GLY A 870 -31.93 -15.62 -23.81
C GLY A 870 -30.40 -15.72 -23.61
N HIS A 871 -29.64 -16.20 -24.59
CA HIS A 871 -28.20 -16.43 -24.45
C HIS A 871 -27.35 -15.36 -25.17
N LYS A 872 -26.10 -15.16 -24.73
CA LYS A 872 -25.21 -14.11 -25.26
C LYS A 872 -24.20 -14.68 -26.28
N TYR A 873 -23.97 -13.95 -27.35
CA TYR A 873 -23.12 -14.33 -28.48
C TYR A 873 -22.23 -13.18 -28.92
N TYR A 874 -21.11 -13.50 -29.57
CA TYR A 874 -20.29 -12.55 -30.34
C TYR A 874 -20.55 -12.72 -31.84
N GLN A 875 -20.68 -11.59 -32.55
CA GLN A 875 -20.83 -11.57 -34.00
C GLN A 875 -19.46 -11.65 -34.70
N ILE A 876 -19.35 -12.53 -35.69
CA ILE A 876 -18.10 -12.82 -36.42
C ILE A 876 -18.24 -12.63 -37.94
N GLY A 877 -19.47 -12.54 -38.44
CA GLY A 877 -19.80 -12.29 -39.83
C GLY A 877 -21.22 -11.73 -39.98
N LYS A 878 -21.69 -11.53 -41.22
CA LYS A 878 -23.10 -11.18 -41.49
C LYS A 878 -23.96 -12.42 -41.19
N ASP A 879 -24.86 -12.28 -40.22
CA ASP A 879 -25.70 -13.36 -39.67
C ASP A 879 -24.93 -14.55 -39.03
N GLU A 880 -23.71 -14.33 -38.53
CA GLU A 880 -22.89 -15.39 -37.91
C GLU A 880 -22.47 -15.05 -36.48
N PHE A 881 -22.83 -15.94 -35.55
CA PHE A 881 -22.69 -15.74 -34.11
C PHE A 881 -22.17 -17.01 -33.41
N PHE A 882 -21.35 -16.86 -32.36
CA PHE A 882 -20.98 -17.98 -31.47
C PHE A 882 -21.19 -17.60 -29.99
N ARG A 883 -21.54 -18.56 -29.13
CA ARG A 883 -21.85 -18.29 -27.71
C ARG A 883 -20.67 -17.68 -26.96
N ALA A 884 -20.93 -16.60 -26.24
CA ALA A 884 -19.95 -15.83 -25.48
C ALA A 884 -19.32 -16.58 -24.30
N ASP A 885 -19.94 -17.68 -23.87
CA ASP A 885 -19.41 -18.52 -22.78
C ASP A 885 -18.29 -19.47 -23.27
N ASN A 886 -18.08 -19.58 -24.59
CA ASN A 886 -16.94 -20.25 -25.22
C ASN A 886 -15.66 -19.37 -25.29
N VAL A 887 -15.62 -18.27 -24.51
CA VAL A 887 -14.39 -17.55 -24.17
C VAL A 887 -14.28 -17.37 -22.65
N SER A 888 -13.14 -17.72 -22.06
CA SER A 888 -12.98 -17.80 -20.60
C SER A 888 -12.86 -16.43 -19.92
N LYS A 889 -13.67 -16.23 -18.86
CA LYS A 889 -13.60 -15.05 -17.97
C LYS A 889 -12.47 -15.26 -16.94
N VAL A 890 -11.42 -14.44 -17.00
CA VAL A 890 -10.21 -14.62 -16.18
C VAL A 890 -10.42 -14.17 -14.72
N LYS A 891 -10.44 -15.13 -13.79
CA LYS A 891 -10.24 -14.87 -12.34
C LYS A 891 -8.74 -14.69 -12.04
N LYS A 892 -8.41 -13.92 -11.00
CA LYS A 892 -7.02 -13.83 -10.47
C LYS A 892 -6.72 -14.98 -9.52
N ALA A 893 -5.53 -15.57 -9.63
CA ALA A 893 -4.91 -16.47 -8.65
C ALA A 893 -3.61 -15.84 -8.10
N VAL A 894 -3.03 -16.43 -7.04
CA VAL A 894 -2.03 -15.77 -6.17
C VAL A 894 -0.76 -16.62 -5.98
N LYS A 895 0.40 -15.95 -5.93
CA LYS A 895 1.75 -16.42 -5.49
C LYS A 895 2.38 -17.66 -6.17
N LYS A 896 3.54 -17.43 -6.79
CA LYS A 896 4.81 -18.05 -6.32
C LYS A 896 5.95 -17.01 -6.43
N SER A 897 7.08 -17.26 -5.78
CA SER A 897 8.02 -16.22 -5.33
C SER A 897 9.34 -16.13 -6.11
N THR A 898 9.69 -14.93 -6.59
CA THR A 898 11.05 -14.54 -7.01
C THR A 898 11.34 -13.10 -6.58
N LYS A 899 12.60 -12.78 -6.25
CA LYS A 899 13.01 -11.50 -5.62
C LYS A 899 12.49 -10.27 -6.40
N LYS A 900 11.77 -9.38 -5.71
CA LYS A 900 11.07 -8.21 -6.25
C LYS A 900 12.06 -7.08 -6.56
N ALA A 901 12.59 -7.04 -7.79
CA ALA A 901 13.38 -5.91 -8.25
C ALA A 901 12.60 -4.59 -8.10
N THR A 902 13.23 -3.58 -7.50
CA THR A 902 12.63 -2.25 -7.34
C THR A 902 12.47 -1.57 -8.69
N THR A 903 11.34 -0.89 -8.93
CA THR A 903 11.04 -0.22 -10.20
C THR A 903 10.50 1.18 -9.98
N LYS A 904 11.04 2.17 -10.71
CA LYS A 904 10.66 3.58 -10.64
C LYS A 904 9.75 3.93 -11.81
N THR A 905 8.60 4.54 -11.54
CA THR A 905 7.68 4.99 -12.60
C THR A 905 8.15 6.32 -13.17
N VAL A 906 8.32 6.40 -14.49
CA VAL A 906 8.73 7.61 -15.21
C VAL A 906 7.69 7.93 -16.28
N ARG A 907 7.02 9.08 -16.18
CA ARG A 907 6.16 9.61 -17.25
C ARG A 907 7.03 10.15 -18.39
N LEU A 908 6.51 10.24 -19.62
CA LEU A 908 7.27 10.72 -20.79
C LEU A 908 6.82 12.11 -21.26
N SER A 909 7.78 13.01 -21.51
CA SER A 909 7.58 14.36 -22.07
C SER A 909 7.40 14.37 -23.59
N HIS A 910 7.91 13.35 -24.29
CA HIS A 910 7.94 13.22 -25.75
C HIS A 910 7.63 11.78 -26.21
N ASN A 911 7.51 11.56 -27.52
CA ASN A 911 7.43 10.20 -28.08
C ASN A 911 8.82 9.56 -27.98
N ALA A 912 8.92 8.40 -27.34
CA ALA A 912 10.18 7.82 -26.92
C ALA A 912 10.45 6.47 -27.60
N PHE A 913 11.40 6.41 -28.53
CA PHE A 913 11.85 5.15 -29.13
C PHE A 913 12.42 4.20 -28.07
N VAL A 914 12.20 2.90 -28.28
CA VAL A 914 12.75 1.82 -27.45
C VAL A 914 13.97 1.22 -28.16
N TYR A 915 15.07 1.07 -27.43
CA TYR A 915 16.37 0.66 -27.93
C TYR A 915 16.80 -0.66 -27.28
N THR A 916 17.71 -1.37 -27.96
CA THR A 916 18.42 -2.55 -27.44
C THR A 916 19.63 -2.15 -26.60
N LYS A 917 20.24 -3.10 -25.87
CA LYS A 917 21.50 -2.90 -25.11
C LYS A 917 22.68 -2.41 -25.96
N SER A 918 22.60 -2.61 -27.28
CA SER A 918 23.59 -2.19 -28.28
C SER A 918 23.32 -0.81 -28.90
N GLY A 919 22.28 -0.11 -28.45
CA GLY A 919 21.88 1.21 -28.96
C GLY A 919 21.14 1.18 -30.31
N LYS A 920 20.87 0.01 -30.90
CA LYS A 920 19.98 -0.10 -32.08
C LYS A 920 18.52 0.04 -31.64
N ALA A 921 17.75 0.91 -32.29
CA ALA A 921 16.32 1.08 -32.04
C ALA A 921 15.53 -0.17 -32.48
N ILE A 922 14.61 -0.64 -31.64
CA ILE A 922 13.81 -1.84 -31.88
C ILE A 922 12.77 -1.52 -32.97
N ARG A 923 12.58 -2.43 -33.94
CA ARG A 923 11.53 -2.36 -34.97
C ARG A 923 10.45 -3.42 -34.74
N LYS A 924 9.25 -3.17 -35.29
CA LYS A 924 8.16 -4.13 -35.44
C LYS A 924 7.60 -3.97 -36.87
N GLY A 925 8.12 -4.76 -37.80
CA GLY A 925 7.95 -4.51 -39.23
C GLY A 925 8.67 -3.22 -39.65
N LEU A 926 8.07 -2.46 -40.57
CA LEU A 926 8.60 -1.18 -41.07
C LEU A 926 8.68 -0.07 -40.01
N HIS A 927 7.96 -0.18 -38.90
CA HIS A 927 7.89 0.86 -37.88
C HIS A 927 8.81 0.60 -36.68
N PHE A 928 9.41 1.65 -36.13
CA PHE A 928 10.15 1.57 -34.87
C PHE A 928 9.18 1.42 -33.66
N LYS A 929 9.59 0.66 -32.65
CA LYS A 929 8.89 0.55 -31.37
C LYS A 929 9.13 1.84 -30.58
N PHE A 930 8.05 2.54 -30.25
CA PHE A 930 8.10 3.74 -29.39
C PHE A 930 6.94 3.78 -28.40
N VAL A 931 7.14 4.50 -27.30
CA VAL A 931 6.11 4.80 -26.30
C VAL A 931 5.63 6.23 -26.52
N LYS A 932 4.31 6.44 -26.62
CA LYS A 932 3.72 7.76 -26.89
C LYS A 932 3.88 8.72 -25.71
N ARG A 933 4.05 10.02 -26.04
CA ARG A 933 4.07 11.17 -25.12
C ARG A 933 2.98 11.08 -24.06
N GLY A 934 3.30 11.43 -22.81
CA GLY A 934 2.36 11.51 -21.69
C GLY A 934 1.98 10.17 -21.04
N LYS A 935 2.38 9.01 -21.61
CA LYS A 935 2.33 7.70 -20.95
C LYS A 935 3.47 7.55 -19.93
N SER A 936 3.36 6.55 -19.06
CA SER A 936 4.40 6.21 -18.07
C SER A 936 5.00 4.84 -18.34
N ILE A 937 6.33 4.78 -18.28
CA ILE A 937 7.14 3.56 -18.29
C ILE A 937 7.53 3.16 -16.86
N LYS A 938 7.79 1.88 -16.64
CA LYS A 938 8.44 1.39 -15.41
C LYS A 938 9.92 1.18 -15.71
N ALA A 939 10.77 2.01 -15.12
CA ALA A 939 12.20 1.82 -15.16
C ALA A 939 12.61 0.77 -14.12
N LEU A 940 13.33 -0.27 -14.54
CA LEU A 940 13.86 -1.33 -13.69
C LEU A 940 15.03 -0.79 -12.82
N HIS A 941 15.46 -1.58 -11.83
CA HIS A 941 16.60 -1.25 -10.96
C HIS A 941 16.47 0.14 -10.29
N ASN A 942 15.28 0.43 -9.76
CA ASN A 942 14.86 1.73 -9.23
C ASN A 942 15.07 2.93 -10.17
N GLY A 943 15.13 2.69 -11.48
CA GLY A 943 15.48 3.70 -12.47
C GLY A 943 16.95 4.15 -12.42
N LYS A 944 17.87 3.23 -12.08
CA LYS A 944 19.30 3.39 -12.37
C LYS A 944 19.47 3.70 -13.85
N VAL A 945 20.22 4.75 -14.15
CA VAL A 945 20.59 5.14 -15.51
C VAL A 945 21.70 4.21 -16.02
N VAL A 946 21.62 3.83 -17.30
CA VAL A 946 22.70 3.13 -17.99
C VAL A 946 23.16 3.93 -19.20
N MET A 947 24.46 3.95 -19.45
CA MET A 947 25.06 4.58 -20.63
C MET A 947 25.13 3.58 -21.78
N ILE A 948 24.56 3.93 -22.94
CA ILE A 948 24.63 3.13 -24.16
C ILE A 948 25.01 4.07 -25.31
N LYS A 949 26.24 3.92 -25.85
CA LYS A 949 26.79 4.80 -26.91
C LYS A 949 26.66 6.30 -26.57
N GLY A 950 27.26 6.74 -25.47
CA GLY A 950 27.33 8.17 -25.09
C GLY A 950 26.01 8.81 -24.65
N HIS A 951 24.95 8.04 -24.43
CA HIS A 951 23.65 8.56 -24.00
C HIS A 951 23.07 7.80 -22.82
N GLU A 952 22.31 8.51 -21.98
CA GLU A 952 21.59 7.96 -20.82
C GLU A 952 20.29 7.27 -21.21
N TYR A 953 20.04 6.08 -20.64
CA TYR A 953 18.77 5.35 -20.77
C TYR A 953 18.26 4.83 -19.43
N TYR A 954 16.93 4.76 -19.31
CA TYR A 954 16.26 3.87 -18.37
C TYR A 954 16.02 2.50 -19.02
N GLN A 955 16.40 1.42 -18.33
CA GLN A 955 15.99 0.08 -18.72
C GLN A 955 14.52 -0.14 -18.37
N ILE A 956 13.70 -0.59 -19.33
CA ILE A 956 12.26 -0.85 -19.16
C ILE A 956 11.87 -2.32 -19.35
N GLY A 957 12.81 -3.17 -19.78
CA GLY A 957 12.58 -4.60 -20.00
C GLY A 957 13.89 -5.38 -20.24
N LYS A 958 13.77 -6.69 -20.52
CA LYS A 958 14.91 -7.52 -20.95
C LYS A 958 15.33 -7.05 -22.35
N ASN A 959 16.53 -6.46 -22.45
CA ASN A 959 17.05 -5.84 -23.68
C ASN A 959 16.21 -4.65 -24.21
N GLU A 960 15.46 -3.93 -23.35
CA GLU A 960 14.65 -2.77 -23.75
C GLU A 960 14.97 -1.53 -22.93
N PHE A 961 15.30 -0.43 -23.60
CA PHE A 961 15.82 0.82 -23.02
C PHE A 961 15.16 2.05 -23.64
N VAL A 962 14.98 3.13 -22.86
CA VAL A 962 14.40 4.41 -23.33
C VAL A 962 15.28 5.57 -22.87
N LYS A 963 15.67 6.48 -23.79
CA LYS A 963 16.53 7.64 -23.47
C LYS A 963 15.91 8.48 -22.34
N VAL A 964 16.72 8.84 -21.33
CA VAL A 964 16.28 9.59 -20.14
C VAL A 964 15.65 10.94 -20.51
N ALA A 965 16.19 11.63 -21.52
CA ALA A 965 15.70 12.90 -22.04
C ALA A 965 14.22 12.89 -22.52
N ASN A 966 13.64 11.72 -22.79
CA ASN A 966 12.22 11.61 -23.12
C ASN A 966 11.29 11.55 -21.88
N GLY A 967 11.84 11.56 -20.67
CA GLY A 967 11.11 11.59 -19.40
C GLY A 967 10.39 12.93 -19.14
N ASP A 968 9.37 12.92 -18.30
CA ASP A 968 8.52 14.08 -18.02
C ASP A 968 9.24 15.11 -17.14
N VAL A 969 9.33 16.34 -17.66
CA VAL A 969 9.97 17.46 -16.97
C VAL A 969 9.06 17.91 -15.83
N LYS A 970 9.51 17.69 -14.59
CA LYS A 970 8.76 17.95 -13.34
C LYS A 970 8.10 19.34 -13.36
N THR A 971 6.76 19.38 -13.40
CA THR A 971 6.00 20.57 -13.00
C THR A 971 5.89 20.58 -11.47
N LYS A 972 5.97 21.76 -10.84
CA LYS A 972 5.74 21.89 -9.39
C LYS A 972 4.24 22.08 -9.17
N ALA A 973 3.61 21.18 -8.42
CA ALA A 973 2.22 21.36 -8.01
C ALA A 973 2.08 22.62 -7.13
N VAL A 974 0.95 23.31 -7.26
CA VAL A 974 0.56 24.47 -6.44
C VAL A 974 -0.96 24.46 -6.26
N ASN A 975 -1.49 25.28 -5.36
CA ASN A 975 -2.93 25.56 -5.29
C ASN A 975 -3.10 27.03 -4.88
N VAL A 976 -3.00 27.95 -5.85
CA VAL A 976 -2.97 29.39 -5.60
C VAL A 976 -4.07 30.11 -6.38
N ARG A 977 -4.65 31.16 -5.79
CA ARG A 977 -5.63 32.04 -6.46
C ARG A 977 -4.94 33.34 -6.85
N ALA A 978 -5.11 33.75 -8.11
CA ALA A 978 -4.55 35.00 -8.61
C ALA A 978 -5.53 35.71 -9.56
N GLU A 979 -5.53 37.03 -9.47
CA GLU A 979 -6.23 37.92 -10.39
C GLU A 979 -5.36 38.20 -11.62
N VAL A 980 -5.97 38.24 -12.80
CA VAL A 980 -5.25 38.42 -14.07
C VAL A 980 -5.16 39.91 -14.43
N LYS A 981 -3.95 40.46 -14.45
CA LYS A 981 -3.66 41.86 -14.79
C LYS A 981 -3.70 42.08 -16.30
N GLY A 982 -4.35 43.14 -16.77
CA GLY A 982 -4.28 43.59 -18.18
C GLY A 982 -5.56 44.27 -18.67
N SER A 983 -5.56 44.76 -19.91
CA SER A 983 -6.73 45.38 -20.53
C SER A 983 -7.60 44.34 -21.26
N LYS A 984 -8.79 44.05 -20.68
CA LYS A 984 -9.85 43.15 -21.20
C LYS A 984 -9.48 41.66 -21.36
N LYS A 985 -8.44 41.28 -22.12
CA LYS A 985 -8.08 39.87 -22.43
C LYS A 985 -6.57 39.60 -22.34
N VAL A 986 -6.18 38.47 -21.74
CA VAL A 986 -4.77 38.05 -21.59
C VAL A 986 -4.51 36.71 -22.28
N ARG A 987 -3.47 36.64 -23.12
CA ARG A 987 -3.10 35.45 -23.91
C ARG A 987 -2.69 34.26 -23.02
N ALA A 988 -3.19 33.06 -23.35
CA ALA A 988 -2.78 31.80 -22.74
C ALA A 988 -1.82 31.00 -23.63
N TYR A 989 -1.01 30.16 -23.00
CA TYR A 989 0.05 29.34 -23.59
C TYR A 989 -0.14 27.85 -23.24
N ASP A 990 0.58 26.95 -23.92
CA ASP A 990 0.59 25.52 -23.63
C ASP A 990 1.76 25.11 -22.69
N ARG A 991 1.90 23.82 -22.36
CA ARG A 991 2.98 23.29 -21.49
C ARG A 991 4.38 23.39 -22.13
N SER A 992 4.45 23.80 -23.40
CA SER A 992 5.66 24.03 -24.21
C SER A 992 6.02 25.53 -24.29
N GLY A 993 5.08 26.44 -24.02
CA GLY A 993 5.24 27.89 -24.21
C GLY A 993 4.72 28.42 -25.55
N LYS A 994 4.07 27.61 -26.38
CA LYS A 994 3.40 28.07 -27.61
C LYS A 994 2.06 28.71 -27.24
N LEU A 995 1.62 29.73 -27.98
CA LEU A 995 0.29 30.32 -27.79
C LEU A 995 -0.80 29.27 -28.02
N ASN A 996 -1.78 29.21 -27.10
CA ASN A 996 -2.82 28.18 -27.07
C ASN A 996 -4.16 28.68 -27.64
N ASN A 997 -4.17 29.81 -28.36
CA ASN A 997 -5.31 30.58 -28.88
C ASN A 997 -6.45 30.94 -27.89
N HIS A 998 -6.36 30.51 -26.63
CA HIS A 998 -7.27 30.89 -25.56
C HIS A 998 -6.82 32.19 -24.87
N TYR A 999 -7.79 32.86 -24.24
CA TYR A 999 -7.60 34.10 -23.50
C TYR A 999 -8.28 34.02 -22.13
N LEU A 1000 -7.66 34.59 -21.10
CA LEU A 1000 -8.27 34.81 -19.80
C LEU A 1000 -8.93 36.19 -19.76
N LYS A 1001 -10.03 36.32 -19.00
CA LYS A 1001 -10.66 37.61 -18.71
C LYS A 1001 -9.79 38.39 -17.72
N ALA A 1002 -9.46 39.64 -18.03
CA ALA A 1002 -8.76 40.51 -17.10
C ALA A 1002 -9.60 40.80 -15.84
N HIS A 1003 -8.95 41.09 -14.72
CA HIS A 1003 -9.53 41.32 -13.39
C HIS A 1003 -10.33 40.15 -12.79
N HIS A 1004 -10.41 39.02 -13.49
CA HIS A 1004 -11.02 37.81 -12.96
C HIS A 1004 -10.00 37.00 -12.14
N VAL A 1005 -10.46 36.44 -11.02
CA VAL A 1005 -9.64 35.58 -10.15
C VAL A 1005 -9.72 34.13 -10.64
N TYR A 1006 -8.59 33.55 -10.99
CA TYR A 1006 -8.48 32.14 -11.38
C TYR A 1006 -7.72 31.34 -10.32
N THR A 1007 -7.99 30.03 -10.25
CA THR A 1007 -7.21 29.09 -9.42
C THR A 1007 -6.18 28.40 -10.32
N PHE A 1008 -4.94 28.26 -9.85
CA PHE A 1008 -3.83 27.66 -10.59
C PHE A 1008 -3.29 26.43 -9.85
N ASN A 1009 -3.07 25.32 -10.58
CA ASN A 1009 -2.75 24.02 -9.98
C ASN A 1009 -1.35 23.45 -10.31
N GLU A 1010 -0.64 24.02 -11.28
CA GLU A 1010 0.76 23.68 -11.58
C GLU A 1010 1.55 24.95 -11.88
N LYS A 1011 2.85 24.98 -11.55
CA LYS A 1011 3.81 25.99 -12.06
C LYS A 1011 5.03 25.35 -12.72
N LYS A 1012 5.59 26.02 -13.72
CA LYS A 1012 6.73 25.56 -14.53
C LYS A 1012 7.53 26.76 -15.05
N THR A 1013 8.84 26.64 -15.11
CA THR A 1013 9.68 27.55 -15.92
C THR A 1013 9.61 27.14 -17.39
N ILE A 1014 9.32 28.09 -18.27
CA ILE A 1014 9.29 27.93 -19.73
C ILE A 1014 10.03 29.13 -20.33
N ASN A 1015 11.07 28.87 -21.11
CA ASN A 1015 11.92 29.90 -21.74
C ASN A 1015 12.36 30.99 -20.73
N GLY A 1016 12.96 30.56 -19.61
CA GLY A 1016 13.40 31.41 -18.49
C GLY A 1016 12.29 31.97 -17.59
N LYS A 1017 11.04 32.05 -18.06
CA LYS A 1017 9.93 32.72 -17.36
C LYS A 1017 9.06 31.71 -16.61
N THR A 1018 8.58 32.05 -15.41
CA THR A 1018 7.66 31.18 -14.67
C THR A 1018 6.23 31.32 -15.21
N TYR A 1019 5.58 30.20 -15.51
CA TYR A 1019 4.18 30.12 -15.90
C TYR A 1019 3.38 29.30 -14.88
N TYR A 1020 2.12 29.67 -14.69
CA TYR A 1020 1.14 28.99 -13.86
C TYR A 1020 -0.01 28.46 -14.73
N LYS A 1021 -0.45 27.23 -14.47
CA LYS A 1021 -1.53 26.54 -15.20
C LYS A 1021 -2.87 26.76 -14.51
N VAL A 1022 -3.87 27.25 -15.24
CA VAL A 1022 -5.24 27.41 -14.74
C VAL A 1022 -5.87 26.03 -14.48
N LYS A 1023 -6.34 25.81 -13.25
CA LYS A 1023 -6.96 24.56 -12.78
C LYS A 1023 -8.09 24.13 -13.73
N TRP A 1024 -8.18 22.82 -13.98
CA TRP A 1024 -9.09 22.18 -14.94
C TRP A 1024 -8.90 22.52 -16.44
N THR A 1025 -7.86 23.27 -16.82
CA THR A 1025 -7.57 23.60 -18.23
C THR A 1025 -6.14 23.21 -18.63
N ASN A 1026 -5.79 23.38 -19.92
CA ASN A 1026 -4.41 23.34 -20.41
C ASN A 1026 -3.80 24.74 -20.59
N ASN A 1027 -4.44 25.80 -20.08
CA ASN A 1027 -4.00 27.18 -20.26
C ASN A 1027 -2.93 27.56 -19.23
N TRP A 1028 -1.73 27.90 -19.71
CA TRP A 1028 -0.61 28.43 -18.93
C TRP A 1028 -0.51 29.94 -19.10
N VAL A 1029 -0.19 30.65 -18.03
CA VAL A 1029 -0.14 32.12 -17.97
C VAL A 1029 1.15 32.55 -17.25
N PRO A 1030 1.94 33.50 -17.79
CA PRO A 1030 3.20 33.90 -17.17
C PRO A 1030 2.95 34.66 -15.85
N ALA A 1031 3.88 34.53 -14.89
CA ALA A 1031 3.70 35.04 -13.54
C ALA A 1031 3.58 36.58 -13.45
N ASN A 1032 4.14 37.31 -14.40
CA ASN A 1032 4.12 38.79 -14.43
C ASN A 1032 2.72 39.38 -14.60
N VAL A 1033 1.83 38.71 -15.35
CA VAL A 1033 0.43 39.13 -15.53
C VAL A 1033 -0.52 38.63 -14.44
N LEU A 1034 0.01 38.12 -13.32
CA LEU A 1034 -0.77 37.65 -12.19
C LEU A 1034 -0.59 38.57 -10.96
N LYS A 1035 -1.68 38.81 -10.23
CA LYS A 1035 -1.70 39.38 -8.88
C LYS A 1035 -2.17 38.27 -7.95
N PHE A 1036 -1.21 37.53 -7.37
CA PHE A 1036 -1.52 36.53 -6.35
C PHE A 1036 -2.20 37.22 -5.16
N ARG A 1037 -3.29 36.65 -4.68
CA ARG A 1037 -3.86 37.02 -3.38
C ARG A 1037 -3.18 36.13 -2.33
N LYS A 1038 -2.87 36.69 -1.15
CA LYS A 1038 -2.46 35.90 0.01
C LYS A 1038 -3.63 34.99 0.43
#